data_AF-A0A494X9H5-F1
#
_entry.id   AF-A0A494X9H5-F1
#
_cell.length_a   1.000
_cell.length_b   1.000
_cell.length_c   1.000
_cell.angle_alpha   90.00
_cell.angle_beta   90.00
_cell.angle_gamma   90.00
#
_symmetry.space_group_name_H-M   'P 1'
#
loop_
_entity.id
_entity.type
_entity.pdbx_description
1 polymer ?
#
loop_
_entity_poly.entity_id
_entity_poly.type
_entity_poly.pdbx_seq_one_letter_code
_entity_poly.pdbx_strand_id
1 'polypeptide(L)'
;MQSVECEFPELFEGQERIASSLARFNLVHGGEQCGKSTTAIDVLLLSQFGALNGYHVAFCVPDEAAVTVAKRRVFSLIHHLVDGRPDRPRVELITGGSIRFVRLDDEHLELWDHLALIVVDDAQLVPRIEPLWYDVLEPALGRSRGSAWIFGKPRGARDGFASLARNAAGGVLWAAYRMPTEENPYFDRARLEADREKFTADQFAQEREGVFVDVPVALTASQSIIKPGETFREWCIRLGEEGLHVDEKPFTLDDRPAMHFVYDLIPSTAEEAFQRIDVIMKCTQVGFTVFEMMAMLYLALRFAPAKIGSFMPSKDLAAGKSSNRFMGIVRTMPAVHSMMTETAAEHGKSGEGNVLTRNLGNSIFYFLWTSGKTTTESNPMDVVSFDEVQEMKIAAMEKTRERMSASAIRYTLMGSTANWPDEDIHWWFKKGTQYQFHTDCPSCHTGQVLDDHFPKCVGFDPTALRWNPREAEAGIVGEYRYRCHACGGWIDDPQIGRWIAKFPEASIRSLHFPQFLSPTISPREMYEAYRDAKDMKNFYNRKLGKPYVDPTQVPVNLEMLAACAALGMKLGVVWEERGRDTYMGIDQMGQFNAVLIAKRLPTGHMAIIHAEEVYDADPFARCSVLLERYGVRVCVVETLPNYNDAKRFANRHPGIVFLAGYGNMESDMLRWGDDRANRSERRTDDEDRDQYTVTLDQYKSMQVAFARISKLVCVFPDPKALIQELTDDGDNGKGERSLRPILEERVFKHFTRTALIAERDEEEKKFRRRVVKVGIDPHFSYAFMLLNVAWARAHGTASFLFPDEAEEVEVPQGSIAIAQTRVLADIKRETEEAGAEKCAGCASFDEERGWCEEREVLVRPSSPACILFMDR
;
A
#
# COMPACT_ATOMS: atom_id res chain seq x y z
N MET A 1 57.58 -26.95 27.31
CA MET A 1 57.28 -26.09 26.14
C MET A 1 56.01 -26.63 25.52
N GLN A 2 54.89 -25.93 25.66
CA GLN A 2 53.71 -26.19 24.82
C GLN A 2 54.01 -25.57 23.45
N SER A 3 54.01 -26.37 22.40
CA SER A 3 54.02 -25.88 21.02
C SER A 3 52.60 -25.43 20.68
N VAL A 4 52.45 -24.20 20.19
CA VAL A 4 51.17 -23.67 19.71
C VAL A 4 51.30 -23.48 18.21
N GLU A 5 50.42 -24.11 17.44
CA GLU A 5 50.38 -24.00 15.98
C GLU A 5 49.40 -22.88 15.58
N CYS A 6 49.86 -22.00 14.68
CA CYS A 6 49.07 -20.92 14.10
C CYS A 6 49.01 -21.12 12.59
N GLU A 7 47.81 -21.07 12.00
CA GLU A 7 47.65 -21.13 10.55
C GLU A 7 47.58 -19.71 9.97
N PHE A 8 48.44 -19.44 8.98
CA PHE A 8 48.43 -18.19 8.22
C PHE A 8 48.00 -18.46 6.78
N PRO A 9 47.31 -17.52 6.12
CA PRO A 9 47.02 -17.64 4.69
C PRO A 9 48.30 -17.78 3.87
N GLU A 10 48.28 -18.64 2.85
CA GLU A 10 49.39 -18.76 1.91
C GLU A 10 49.47 -17.48 1.06
N LEU A 11 50.61 -16.78 1.14
CA LEU A 11 50.89 -15.60 0.33
C LEU A 11 51.04 -16.03 -1.14
N PHE A 12 50.36 -15.32 -2.05
CA PHE A 12 50.62 -15.53 -3.47
C PHE A 12 51.88 -14.77 -3.92
N GLU A 13 52.45 -15.14 -5.07
CA GLU A 13 53.74 -14.65 -5.59
C GLU A 13 53.92 -13.12 -5.49
N GLY A 14 52.87 -12.35 -5.83
CA GLY A 14 52.89 -10.88 -5.73
C GLY A 14 53.05 -10.36 -4.30
N GLN A 15 52.42 -11.02 -3.31
CA GLN A 15 52.56 -10.67 -1.89
C GLN A 15 53.91 -11.12 -1.33
N GLU A 16 54.40 -12.30 -1.70
CA GLU A 16 55.73 -12.78 -1.29
C GLU A 16 56.83 -11.84 -1.78
N ARG A 17 56.76 -11.44 -3.05
CA ARG A 17 57.66 -10.45 -3.65
C ARG A 17 57.67 -9.16 -2.85
N ILE A 18 56.50 -8.64 -2.49
CA ILE A 18 56.37 -7.41 -1.71
C ILE A 18 56.92 -7.62 -0.30
N ALA A 19 56.49 -8.67 0.43
CA ALA A 19 56.88 -8.94 1.81
C ALA A 19 58.39 -9.21 1.98
N SER A 20 59.07 -9.68 0.94
CA SER A 20 60.53 -9.91 0.91
C SER A 20 61.38 -8.63 0.79
N SER A 21 60.76 -7.44 0.73
CA SER A 21 61.47 -6.17 0.58
C SER A 21 62.55 -5.95 1.66
N LEU A 22 63.73 -5.50 1.21
CA LEU A 22 64.85 -5.11 2.08
C LEU A 22 64.90 -3.60 2.36
N ALA A 23 63.98 -2.81 1.80
CA ALA A 23 63.93 -1.38 2.04
C ALA A 23 63.44 -1.06 3.46
N ARG A 24 63.95 0.05 4.02
CA ARG A 24 63.58 0.46 5.38
C ARG A 24 62.13 0.90 5.45
N PHE A 25 61.67 1.67 4.47
CA PHE A 25 60.29 2.14 4.37
C PHE A 25 59.66 1.66 3.07
N ASN A 26 58.46 1.10 3.15
CA ASN A 26 57.81 0.41 2.05
C ASN A 26 56.42 1.01 1.84
N LEU A 27 56.12 1.51 0.65
CA LEU A 27 54.80 1.98 0.29
C LEU A 27 54.17 1.00 -0.70
N VAL A 28 52.97 0.53 -0.41
CA VAL A 28 52.25 -0.42 -1.25
C VAL A 28 50.92 0.20 -1.66
N HIS A 29 50.77 0.48 -2.94
CA HIS A 29 49.51 0.94 -3.50
C HIS A 29 48.91 -0.14 -4.41
N GLY A 30 47.60 -0.33 -4.38
CA GLY A 30 46.99 -1.42 -5.14
C GLY A 30 45.48 -1.34 -5.29
N GLY A 31 44.94 -2.08 -6.25
CA GLY A 31 43.52 -2.14 -6.55
C GLY A 31 42.67 -2.73 -5.42
N GLU A 32 41.35 -2.65 -5.56
CA GLU A 32 40.41 -3.23 -4.59
C GLU A 32 40.60 -4.76 -4.51
N GLN A 33 40.49 -5.34 -3.32
CA GLN A 33 40.66 -6.79 -3.09
C GLN A 33 41.97 -7.41 -3.62
N CYS A 34 43.04 -6.64 -3.80
CA CYS A 34 44.34 -7.19 -4.22
C CYS A 34 45.16 -7.83 -3.09
N GLY A 35 44.66 -7.89 -1.85
CA GLY A 35 45.34 -8.53 -0.72
C GLY A 35 46.19 -7.62 0.18
N LYS A 36 46.09 -6.29 0.04
CA LYS A 36 46.87 -5.30 0.84
C LYS A 36 46.79 -5.54 2.35
N SER A 37 45.59 -5.57 2.91
CA SER A 37 45.40 -5.72 4.36
C SER A 37 45.90 -7.07 4.88
N THR A 38 45.81 -8.13 4.08
CA THR A 38 46.37 -9.45 4.45
C THR A 38 47.90 -9.35 4.53
N THR A 39 48.54 -8.79 3.50
CA THR A 39 49.99 -8.54 3.49
C THR A 39 50.42 -7.63 4.64
N ALA A 40 49.63 -6.61 4.98
CA ALA A 40 49.88 -5.72 6.10
C ALA A 40 49.92 -6.47 7.44
N ILE A 41 48.99 -7.38 7.67
CA ILE A 41 48.93 -8.23 8.87
C ILE A 41 50.09 -9.23 8.90
N ASP A 42 50.42 -9.86 7.78
CA ASP A 42 51.53 -10.80 7.72
C ASP A 42 52.87 -10.10 7.97
N VAL A 43 53.08 -8.91 7.41
CA VAL A 43 54.26 -8.09 7.72
C VAL A 43 54.30 -7.71 9.20
N LEU A 44 53.17 -7.29 9.77
CA LEU A 44 53.07 -6.94 11.20
C LEU A 44 53.49 -8.10 12.11
N LEU A 45 53.10 -9.33 11.76
CA LEU A 45 53.28 -10.51 12.61
C LEU A 45 54.58 -11.25 12.34
N LEU A 46 54.90 -11.50 11.07
CA LEU A 46 55.90 -12.48 10.63
C LEU A 46 57.20 -11.87 10.08
N SER A 47 57.23 -10.59 9.72
CA SER A 47 58.44 -9.96 9.18
C SER A 47 59.61 -9.99 10.16
N GLN A 48 60.83 -9.67 9.70
CA GLN A 48 62.03 -9.63 10.56
C GLN A 48 61.88 -8.73 11.80
N PHE A 49 61.00 -7.72 11.76
CA PHE A 49 60.67 -6.82 12.87
C PHE A 49 59.28 -7.07 13.45
N GLY A 50 58.63 -8.18 13.08
CA GLY A 50 57.26 -8.51 13.42
C GLY A 50 57.07 -8.93 14.88
N ALA A 51 55.82 -8.87 15.33
CA ALA A 51 55.44 -9.13 16.73
C ALA A 51 55.77 -10.56 17.19
N LEU A 52 55.67 -11.56 16.31
CA LEU A 52 55.96 -12.95 16.66
C LEU A 52 57.45 -13.21 16.86
N ASN A 53 58.31 -12.32 16.35
CA ASN A 53 59.76 -12.35 16.58
C ASN A 53 60.18 -11.58 17.85
N GLY A 54 59.24 -11.20 18.71
CA GLY A 54 59.53 -10.57 20.01
C GLY A 54 59.63 -9.05 19.97
N TYR A 55 59.30 -8.41 18.84
CA TYR A 55 59.41 -6.96 18.69
C TYR A 55 58.13 -6.20 19.08
N HIS A 56 58.31 -4.90 19.37
CA HIS A 56 57.20 -3.98 19.62
C HIS A 56 56.82 -3.26 18.33
N VAL A 57 55.56 -3.42 17.91
CA VAL A 57 55.06 -2.96 16.60
C VAL A 57 53.78 -2.16 16.76
N ALA A 58 53.49 -1.31 15.77
CA ALA A 58 52.23 -0.57 15.71
C ALA A 58 51.46 -0.87 14.41
N PHE A 59 50.15 -1.09 14.54
CA PHE A 59 49.21 -1.17 13.43
C PHE A 59 48.35 0.09 13.44
N CYS A 60 48.63 0.97 12.50
CA CYS A 60 48.06 2.29 12.32
C CYS A 60 46.92 2.24 11.29
N VAL A 61 45.79 2.84 11.61
CA VAL A 61 44.59 2.87 10.77
C VAL A 61 43.93 4.26 10.82
N PRO A 62 43.03 4.61 9.90
CA PRO A 62 42.51 5.97 9.81
C PRO A 62 41.74 6.44 11.04
N ASP A 63 40.84 5.62 11.58
CA ASP A 63 39.89 5.99 12.64
C ASP A 63 39.61 4.83 13.62
N GLU A 64 38.79 5.09 14.65
CA GLU A 64 38.40 4.12 15.68
C GLU A 64 37.63 2.91 15.14
N ALA A 65 36.82 3.09 14.10
CA ALA A 65 36.07 1.99 13.49
C ALA A 65 37.03 1.01 12.80
N ALA A 66 38.01 1.53 12.08
CA ALA A 66 39.07 0.75 11.46
C ALA A 66 39.93 0.01 12.50
N VAL A 67 40.17 0.59 13.69
CA VAL A 67 40.87 -0.09 14.79
C VAL A 67 40.15 -1.37 15.20
N THR A 68 38.83 -1.31 15.32
CA THR A 68 38.01 -2.47 15.72
C THR A 68 38.11 -3.60 14.69
N VAL A 69 38.07 -3.26 13.40
CA VAL A 69 38.21 -4.24 12.29
C VAL A 69 39.62 -4.85 12.27
N ALA A 70 40.66 -4.02 12.38
CA ALA A 70 42.05 -4.47 12.42
C ALA A 70 42.32 -5.42 13.59
N LYS A 71 41.85 -5.06 14.80
CA LYS A 71 41.94 -5.92 16.00
C LYS A 71 41.29 -7.28 15.76
N ARG A 72 40.08 -7.30 15.20
CA ARG A 72 39.36 -8.56 14.92
C ARG A 72 40.15 -9.45 13.97
N ARG A 73 40.70 -8.90 12.87
CA ARG A 73 41.48 -9.66 11.89
C ARG A 73 42.77 -10.21 12.49
N VAL A 74 43.55 -9.37 13.18
CA VAL A 74 44.80 -9.81 13.83
C VAL A 74 44.51 -10.88 14.89
N PHE A 75 43.53 -10.65 15.78
CA PHE A 75 43.22 -11.63 16.84
C PHE A 75 42.68 -12.95 16.30
N SER A 76 42.00 -12.96 15.15
CA SER A 76 41.57 -14.22 14.53
C SER A 76 42.75 -15.17 14.28
N LEU A 77 43.94 -14.63 13.99
CA LEU A 77 45.16 -15.40 13.72
C LEU A 77 45.95 -15.74 14.98
N ILE A 78 46.01 -14.83 15.96
CA ILE A 78 46.98 -14.93 17.08
C ILE A 78 46.37 -14.90 18.48
N HIS A 79 45.04 -15.02 18.65
CA HIS A 79 44.39 -14.90 19.97
C HIS A 79 44.99 -15.82 21.05
N HIS A 80 45.45 -17.01 20.68
CA HIS A 80 46.04 -18.01 21.57
C HIS A 80 47.49 -17.66 21.99
N LEU A 81 48.11 -16.65 21.36
CA LEU A 81 49.43 -16.14 21.70
C LEU A 81 49.38 -14.87 22.56
N VAL A 82 48.19 -14.35 22.88
CA VAL A 82 48.04 -13.11 23.65
C VAL A 82 48.26 -13.40 25.15
N ASP A 83 49.15 -12.63 25.77
CA ASP A 83 49.41 -12.67 27.21
C ASP A 83 48.54 -11.63 27.94
N GLY A 84 47.53 -12.09 28.68
CA GLY A 84 46.63 -11.24 29.46
C GLY A 84 45.34 -10.81 28.75
N ARG A 85 44.75 -9.68 29.16
CA ARG A 85 43.46 -9.20 28.63
C ARG A 85 43.65 -8.43 27.30
N PRO A 86 42.89 -8.75 26.25
CA PRO A 86 43.01 -8.14 24.91
C PRO A 86 42.39 -6.72 24.80
N ASP A 87 41.83 -6.18 25.89
CA ASP A 87 41.17 -4.86 25.94
C ASP A 87 42.14 -3.68 26.09
N ARG A 88 43.44 -3.95 26.29
CA ARG A 88 44.46 -2.91 26.46
C ARG A 88 44.82 -2.23 25.13
N PRO A 89 45.25 -0.95 25.14
CA PRO A 89 45.75 -0.24 23.95
C PRO A 89 46.97 -0.91 23.30
N ARG A 90 47.72 -1.66 24.11
CA ARG A 90 48.88 -2.46 23.74
C ARG A 90 48.62 -3.91 24.15
N VAL A 91 48.75 -4.81 23.18
CA VAL A 91 48.58 -6.25 23.35
C VAL A 91 49.97 -6.87 23.46
N GLU A 92 50.23 -7.59 24.54
CA GLU A 92 51.48 -8.34 24.74
C GLU A 92 51.29 -9.78 24.29
N LEU A 93 52.33 -10.36 23.68
CA LEU A 93 52.33 -11.74 23.20
C LEU A 93 53.26 -12.59 24.06
N ILE A 94 52.97 -13.88 24.16
CA ILE A 94 53.81 -14.85 24.87
C ILE A 94 55.23 -14.96 24.27
N THR A 95 55.43 -14.49 23.05
CA THR A 95 56.74 -14.38 22.38
C THR A 95 57.62 -13.23 22.92
N GLY A 96 57.07 -12.37 23.79
CA GLY A 96 57.71 -11.14 24.28
C GLY A 96 57.45 -9.92 23.38
N GLY A 97 56.83 -10.10 22.21
CA GLY A 97 56.45 -9.01 21.32
C GLY A 97 55.19 -8.29 21.77
N SER A 98 54.92 -7.12 21.18
CA SER A 98 53.66 -6.41 21.48
C SER A 98 53.11 -5.64 20.29
N ILE A 99 51.79 -5.61 20.15
CA ILE A 99 51.08 -4.88 19.09
C ILE A 99 50.30 -3.72 19.70
N ARG A 100 50.58 -2.50 19.23
CA ARG A 100 49.81 -1.29 19.55
C ARG A 100 48.90 -0.96 18.37
N PHE A 101 47.60 -0.83 18.62
CA PHE A 101 46.67 -0.35 17.59
C PHE A 101 46.52 1.17 17.72
N VAL A 102 46.68 1.89 16.62
CA VAL A 102 46.78 3.35 16.60
C VAL A 102 45.81 3.91 15.57
N ARG A 103 44.96 4.85 15.98
CA ARG A 103 44.16 5.66 15.06
C ARG A 103 44.93 6.92 14.66
N LEU A 104 44.86 7.29 13.39
CA LEU A 104 45.65 8.39 12.81
C LEU A 104 44.89 9.71 12.71
N ASP A 105 43.60 9.72 13.00
CA ASP A 105 42.73 10.91 13.09
C ASP A 105 42.91 11.70 14.40
N ASP A 106 43.63 11.15 15.38
CA ASP A 106 43.91 11.81 16.66
C ASP A 106 44.89 12.99 16.48
N GLU A 107 44.41 14.21 16.73
CA GLU A 107 45.22 15.43 16.59
C GLU A 107 46.34 15.54 17.63
N HIS A 108 46.26 14.77 18.71
CA HIS A 108 47.27 14.71 19.77
C HIS A 108 48.05 13.39 19.73
N LEU A 109 48.12 12.75 18.56
CA LEU A 109 48.83 11.49 18.41
C LEU A 109 50.32 11.65 18.72
N GLU A 110 50.77 10.97 19.78
CA GLU A 110 52.18 10.84 20.11
C GLU A 110 52.60 9.37 20.21
N LEU A 111 53.70 9.03 19.53
CA LEU A 111 54.32 7.70 19.55
C LEU A 111 55.71 7.79 20.16
N TRP A 112 55.80 7.56 21.48
CA TRP A 112 57.06 7.58 22.23
C TRP A 112 57.69 6.20 22.44
N ASP A 113 56.99 5.13 22.06
CA ASP A 113 57.43 3.75 22.25
C ASP A 113 58.58 3.40 21.27
N HIS A 114 59.54 2.59 21.72
CA HIS A 114 60.64 2.07 20.89
C HIS A 114 60.12 1.02 19.89
N LEU A 115 59.37 1.46 18.87
CA LEU A 115 58.75 0.59 17.87
C LEU A 115 59.78 0.10 16.86
N ALA A 116 59.83 -1.20 16.59
CA ALA A 116 60.66 -1.78 15.54
C ALA A 116 59.98 -1.77 14.17
N LEU A 117 58.64 -1.71 14.15
CA LEU A 117 57.83 -1.74 12.93
C LEU A 117 56.56 -0.89 13.09
N ILE A 118 56.25 -0.08 12.08
CA ILE A 118 54.96 0.57 11.91
C ILE A 118 54.31 0.06 10.62
N VAL A 119 53.08 -0.40 10.70
CA VAL A 119 52.25 -0.76 9.54
C VAL A 119 51.06 0.18 9.50
N VAL A 120 50.89 0.94 8.43
CA VAL A 120 49.74 1.79 8.17
C VAL A 120 48.85 1.12 7.14
N ASP A 121 47.59 0.86 7.46
CA ASP A 121 46.57 0.41 6.50
C ASP A 121 45.62 1.56 6.15
N ASP A 122 45.06 1.51 4.93
CA ASP A 122 44.17 2.53 4.39
C ASP A 122 44.68 3.99 4.48
N ALA A 123 45.98 4.19 4.23
CA ALA A 123 46.66 5.47 4.33
C ALA A 123 46.01 6.60 3.48
N GLN A 124 45.34 6.25 2.38
CA GLN A 124 44.61 7.19 1.52
C GLN A 124 43.42 7.88 2.19
N LEU A 125 42.93 7.33 3.30
CA LEU A 125 41.81 7.90 4.06
C LEU A 125 42.27 8.94 5.08
N VAL A 126 43.58 9.07 5.32
CA VAL A 126 44.14 9.98 6.31
C VAL A 126 44.53 11.30 5.63
N PRO A 127 43.78 12.40 5.81
CA PRO A 127 44.02 13.64 5.05
C PRO A 127 45.39 14.27 5.30
N ARG A 128 45.94 14.09 6.51
CA ARG A 128 47.26 14.60 6.92
C ARG A 128 48.35 13.52 6.90
N ILE A 129 48.21 12.45 6.11
CA ILE A 129 49.15 11.32 6.15
C ILE A 129 50.61 11.71 5.88
N GLU A 130 50.84 12.62 4.93
CA GLU A 130 52.19 13.07 4.57
C GLU A 130 52.85 13.88 5.70
N PRO A 131 52.23 14.94 6.24
CA PRO A 131 52.75 15.59 7.45
C PRO A 131 52.92 14.63 8.63
N LEU A 132 51.93 13.77 8.89
CA LEU A 132 51.94 12.82 10.00
C LEU A 132 53.09 11.81 9.91
N TRP A 133 53.42 11.41 8.68
CA TRP A 133 54.57 10.55 8.43
C TRP A 133 55.87 11.21 8.93
N TYR A 134 56.15 12.44 8.52
CA TYR A 134 57.39 13.14 8.86
C TYR A 134 57.44 13.60 10.32
N ASP A 135 56.31 14.03 10.87
CA ASP A 135 56.26 14.64 12.20
C ASP A 135 56.15 13.60 13.33
N VAL A 136 55.56 12.43 13.08
CA VAL A 136 55.24 11.45 14.13
C VAL A 136 55.73 10.03 13.81
N LEU A 137 55.35 9.47 12.65
CA LEU A 137 55.57 8.03 12.37
C LEU A 137 57.05 7.71 12.12
N GLU A 138 57.74 8.46 11.27
CA GLU A 138 59.16 8.25 10.99
C GLU A 138 60.04 8.51 12.24
N PRO A 139 59.85 9.60 13.00
CA PRO A 139 60.58 9.83 14.25
C PRO A 139 60.44 8.70 15.27
N ALA A 140 59.26 8.08 15.40
CA ALA A 140 59.02 6.97 16.33
C ALA A 140 59.90 5.73 16.04
N LEU A 141 60.32 5.55 14.77
CA LEU A 141 61.21 4.47 14.34
C LEU A 141 62.70 4.82 14.46
N GLY A 142 63.04 6.06 14.82
CA GLY A 142 64.41 6.58 14.78
C GLY A 142 65.37 5.83 15.71
N ARG A 143 64.92 5.45 16.90
CA ARG A 143 65.77 4.85 17.95
C ARG A 143 66.02 3.35 17.74
N SER A 144 65.06 2.63 17.21
CA SER A 144 65.15 1.19 16.88
C SER A 144 65.83 0.93 15.52
N ARG A 145 66.02 1.99 14.71
CA ARG A 145 66.30 1.87 13.27
C ARG A 145 65.29 0.96 12.56
N GLY A 146 64.03 1.01 13.02
CA GLY A 146 62.95 0.15 12.56
C GLY A 146 62.49 0.43 11.14
N SER A 147 61.52 -0.36 10.70
CA SER A 147 60.93 -0.34 9.36
C SER A 147 59.49 0.18 9.38
N ALA A 148 59.00 0.65 8.24
CA ALA A 148 57.60 1.02 8.06
C ALA A 148 57.00 0.45 6.78
N TRP A 149 55.70 0.19 6.83
CA TRP A 149 54.91 -0.24 5.68
C TRP A 149 53.65 0.59 5.60
N ILE A 150 53.39 1.20 4.45
CA ILE A 150 52.25 2.09 4.22
C ILE A 150 51.42 1.53 3.08
N PHE A 151 50.25 1.01 3.39
CA PHE A 151 49.31 0.43 2.44
C PHE A 151 48.20 1.41 2.11
N GLY A 152 47.79 1.46 0.86
CA GLY A 152 46.61 2.24 0.47
C GLY A 152 46.11 2.01 -0.94
N LYS A 153 44.91 2.53 -1.22
CA LYS A 153 44.35 2.60 -2.58
C LYS A 153 44.65 3.98 -3.19
N PRO A 154 45.15 4.05 -4.43
CA PRO A 154 45.32 5.35 -5.09
C PRO A 154 43.96 6.03 -5.28
N ARG A 155 43.90 7.35 -5.03
CA ARG A 155 42.73 8.20 -5.30
C ARG A 155 43.08 9.27 -6.33
N GLY A 156 43.88 10.25 -5.95
CA GLY A 156 44.28 11.33 -6.83
C GLY A 156 45.78 11.48 -6.92
N ALA A 157 46.29 11.91 -8.08
CA ALA A 157 47.72 12.17 -8.26
C ALA A 157 48.26 13.31 -7.37
N ARG A 158 47.42 14.05 -6.64
CA ARG A 158 47.83 15.23 -5.85
C ARG A 158 47.57 15.12 -4.35
N ASP A 159 47.08 13.98 -3.85
CA ASP A 159 46.86 13.79 -2.41
C ASP A 159 48.16 13.42 -1.67
N GLY A 160 48.12 13.47 -0.33
CA GLY A 160 49.28 13.20 0.53
C GLY A 160 49.81 11.77 0.39
N PHE A 161 48.94 10.79 0.12
CA PHE A 161 49.38 9.41 -0.10
C PHE A 161 50.10 9.26 -1.45
N ALA A 162 49.62 9.91 -2.50
CA ALA A 162 50.30 10.01 -3.79
C ALA A 162 51.63 10.76 -3.68
N SER A 163 51.71 11.78 -2.81
CA SER A 163 52.96 12.47 -2.52
C SER A 163 53.98 11.55 -1.85
N LEU A 164 53.58 10.81 -0.82
CA LEU A 164 54.42 9.79 -0.20
C LEU A 164 54.86 8.71 -1.21
N ALA A 165 53.97 8.28 -2.10
CA ALA A 165 54.30 7.30 -3.14
C ALA A 165 55.36 7.81 -4.12
N ARG A 166 55.28 9.07 -4.55
CA ARG A 166 56.32 9.71 -5.38
C ARG A 166 57.65 9.84 -4.65
N ASN A 167 57.61 10.27 -3.38
CA ASN A 167 58.81 10.41 -2.56
C ASN A 167 59.47 9.04 -2.33
N ALA A 168 58.66 8.00 -2.14
CA ALA A 168 59.14 6.63 -1.95
C ALA A 168 59.83 6.08 -3.21
N ALA A 169 59.33 6.39 -4.41
CA ALA A 169 59.94 5.96 -5.67
C ALA A 169 61.34 6.55 -5.92
N GLY A 170 61.66 7.71 -5.33
CA GLY A 170 62.96 8.39 -5.46
C GLY A 170 63.87 8.31 -4.24
N GLY A 171 63.43 7.70 -3.14
CA GLY A 171 64.13 7.74 -1.86
C GLY A 171 65.12 6.59 -1.67
N VAL A 172 66.32 6.89 -1.15
CA VAL A 172 67.38 5.88 -0.90
C VAL A 172 66.97 4.84 0.16
N LEU A 173 66.08 5.22 1.10
CA LEU A 173 65.58 4.34 2.16
C LEU A 173 64.21 3.71 1.84
N TRP A 174 63.61 4.08 0.71
CA TRP A 174 62.24 3.75 0.38
C TRP A 174 62.14 2.74 -0.76
N ALA A 175 61.06 1.97 -0.76
CA ALA A 175 60.59 1.25 -1.93
C ALA A 175 59.09 1.50 -2.09
N ALA A 176 58.64 1.58 -3.35
CA ALA A 176 57.22 1.67 -3.69
C ALA A 176 56.82 0.47 -4.56
N TYR A 177 55.71 -0.16 -4.20
CA TYR A 177 55.19 -1.35 -4.87
C TYR A 177 53.76 -1.11 -5.32
N ARG A 178 53.46 -1.56 -6.54
CA ARG A 178 52.12 -1.61 -7.10
C ARG A 178 51.59 -3.04 -7.00
N MET A 179 50.36 -3.20 -6.52
CA MET A 179 49.68 -4.49 -6.44
C MET A 179 48.32 -4.44 -7.15
N PRO A 180 48.27 -4.78 -8.45
CA PRO A 180 47.01 -4.89 -9.20
C PRO A 180 46.11 -6.00 -8.65
N THR A 181 44.79 -5.81 -8.71
CA THR A 181 43.80 -6.86 -8.36
C THR A 181 43.97 -8.12 -9.22
N GLU A 182 44.44 -7.96 -10.45
CA GLU A 182 44.69 -9.05 -11.38
C GLU A 182 45.79 -10.03 -10.91
N GLU A 183 46.69 -9.60 -10.04
CA GLU A 183 47.73 -10.47 -9.48
C GLU A 183 47.18 -11.38 -8.36
N ASN A 184 45.99 -11.10 -7.82
CA ASN A 184 45.37 -11.93 -6.79
C ASN A 184 44.69 -13.15 -7.43
N PRO A 185 45.20 -14.39 -7.23
CA PRO A 185 44.63 -15.61 -7.81
C PRO A 185 43.26 -15.96 -7.22
N TYR A 186 42.90 -15.41 -6.07
CA TYR A 186 41.62 -15.62 -5.39
C TYR A 186 40.54 -14.63 -5.83
N PHE A 187 40.87 -13.66 -6.70
CA PHE A 187 39.89 -12.73 -7.25
C PHE A 187 39.24 -13.31 -8.51
N ASP A 188 37.90 -13.21 -8.61
CA ASP A 188 37.14 -13.73 -9.73
C ASP A 188 37.51 -13.04 -11.05
N ARG A 189 38.02 -13.82 -12.00
CA ARG A 189 38.44 -13.34 -13.33
C ARG A 189 37.26 -12.81 -14.15
N ALA A 190 36.10 -13.46 -14.07
CA ALA A 190 34.90 -12.99 -14.78
C ALA A 190 34.45 -11.63 -14.26
N ARG A 191 34.59 -11.40 -12.95
CA ARG A 191 34.32 -10.11 -12.33
C ARG A 191 35.28 -9.02 -12.81
N LEU A 192 36.56 -9.35 -12.96
CA LEU A 192 37.57 -8.41 -13.46
C LEU A 192 37.29 -7.99 -14.91
N GLU A 193 36.88 -8.93 -15.76
CA GLU A 193 36.49 -8.67 -17.15
C GLU A 193 35.25 -7.77 -17.22
N ALA A 194 34.22 -8.07 -16.42
CA ALA A 194 33.02 -7.24 -16.33
C ALA A 194 33.32 -5.81 -15.85
N ASP A 195 34.25 -5.65 -14.89
CA ASP A 195 34.68 -4.33 -14.45
C ASP A 195 35.45 -3.58 -15.55
N ARG A 196 36.20 -4.29 -16.41
CA ARG A 196 36.93 -3.71 -17.56
C ARG A 196 35.99 -3.16 -18.63
N GLU A 197 34.84 -3.79 -18.84
CA GLU A 197 33.81 -3.30 -19.77
C GLU A 197 32.98 -2.14 -19.18
N LYS A 198 32.73 -2.18 -17.86
CA LYS A 198 31.85 -1.23 -17.18
C LYS A 198 32.52 0.08 -16.78
N PHE A 199 33.78 0.02 -16.34
CA PHE A 199 34.49 1.18 -15.81
C PHE A 199 35.04 2.05 -16.93
N THR A 200 35.13 3.37 -16.68
CA THR A 200 35.97 4.21 -17.54
C THR A 200 37.43 3.80 -17.40
N ALA A 201 38.28 4.14 -18.38
CA ALA A 201 39.69 3.78 -18.34
C ALA A 201 40.38 4.24 -17.03
N ASP A 202 40.12 5.48 -16.61
CA ASP A 202 40.68 6.02 -15.36
C ASP A 202 40.11 5.32 -14.11
N GLN A 203 38.83 4.93 -14.14
CA GLN A 203 38.21 4.20 -13.03
C GLN A 203 38.79 2.78 -12.91
N PHE A 204 38.99 2.08 -14.02
CA PHE A 204 39.62 0.77 -14.02
C PHE A 204 41.09 0.86 -13.57
N ALA A 205 41.81 1.87 -14.07
CA ALA A 205 43.18 2.17 -13.67
C ALA A 205 43.30 2.37 -12.14
N GLN A 206 42.37 3.12 -11.55
CA GLN A 206 42.36 3.37 -10.10
C GLN A 206 41.91 2.14 -9.29
N GLU A 207 40.76 1.54 -9.63
CA GLU A 207 40.05 0.57 -8.78
C GLU A 207 40.54 -0.87 -8.93
N ARG A 208 41.18 -1.23 -10.06
CA ARG A 208 41.66 -2.60 -10.32
C ARG A 208 43.15 -2.64 -10.53
N GLU A 209 43.65 -1.71 -11.31
CA GLU A 209 45.08 -1.67 -11.61
C GLU A 209 45.91 -1.03 -10.49
N GLY A 210 45.30 -0.23 -9.61
CA GLY A 210 46.00 0.43 -8.52
C GLY A 210 46.94 1.54 -9.01
N VAL A 211 46.50 2.34 -9.97
CA VAL A 211 47.22 3.47 -10.56
C VAL A 211 46.70 4.80 -10.01
N PHE A 212 47.60 5.75 -9.75
CA PHE A 212 47.23 7.13 -9.42
C PHE A 212 46.81 7.87 -10.69
N VAL A 213 45.57 8.37 -10.72
CA VAL A 213 44.98 9.12 -11.84
C VAL A 213 44.93 10.62 -11.54
N ASP A 214 44.97 11.46 -12.58
CA ASP A 214 45.01 12.93 -12.43
C ASP A 214 43.74 13.51 -11.83
N VAL A 215 42.58 13.00 -12.26
CA VAL A 215 41.27 13.33 -11.70
C VAL A 215 40.80 12.10 -10.92
N PRO A 216 40.64 12.20 -9.58
CA PRO A 216 40.15 11.08 -8.79
C PRO A 216 38.78 10.64 -9.31
N VAL A 217 38.64 9.38 -9.71
CA VAL A 217 37.33 8.81 -9.96
C VAL A 217 36.78 8.40 -8.61
N ALA A 218 36.10 9.33 -7.94
CA ALA A 218 35.42 9.04 -6.70
C ALA A 218 34.20 8.16 -7.02
N LEU A 219 34.26 6.88 -6.65
CA LEU A 219 33.03 6.17 -6.31
C LEU A 219 32.38 6.97 -5.18
N THR A 220 31.15 7.44 -5.36
CA THR A 220 30.43 8.05 -4.25
C THR A 220 30.22 7.01 -3.15
N ALA A 221 30.20 7.40 -1.88
CA ALA A 221 29.87 6.48 -0.77
C ALA A 221 28.53 5.72 -0.99
N SER A 222 27.66 6.24 -1.86
CA SER A 222 26.41 5.60 -2.30
C SER A 222 26.63 4.39 -3.22
N GLN A 223 27.72 4.33 -3.99
CA GLN A 223 28.03 3.23 -4.90
C GLN A 223 28.70 2.03 -4.21
N SER A 224 29.17 2.18 -2.97
CA SER A 224 29.67 1.06 -2.15
C SER A 224 28.57 0.38 -1.32
N ILE A 225 27.40 1.01 -1.14
CA ILE A 225 26.31 0.46 -0.32
C ILE A 225 25.49 -0.57 -1.08
N ILE A 226 25.28 -0.36 -2.39
CA ILE A 226 24.62 -1.32 -3.28
C ILE A 226 25.67 -1.89 -4.22
N LYS A 227 25.85 -3.22 -4.22
CA LYS A 227 26.84 -3.87 -5.07
C LYS A 227 26.45 -3.71 -6.55
N PRO A 228 27.43 -3.66 -7.48
CA PRO A 228 27.13 -3.57 -8.91
C PRO A 228 26.24 -4.72 -9.39
N GLY A 229 25.08 -4.39 -9.95
CA GLY A 229 24.11 -5.38 -10.46
C GLY A 229 23.15 -5.93 -9.40
N GLU A 230 23.37 -5.63 -8.12
CA GLU A 230 22.54 -6.13 -7.01
C GLU A 230 21.11 -5.60 -7.14
N THR A 231 20.16 -6.53 -7.15
CA THR A 231 18.71 -6.25 -7.16
C THR A 231 18.23 -5.83 -5.78
N PHE A 232 17.02 -5.28 -5.70
CA PHE A 232 16.44 -4.87 -4.42
C PHE A 232 16.30 -6.05 -3.44
N ARG A 233 15.84 -7.20 -3.91
CA ARG A 233 15.69 -8.41 -3.07
C ARG A 233 17.03 -8.88 -2.53
N GLU A 234 18.04 -9.01 -3.40
CA GLU A 234 19.40 -9.42 -3.00
C GLU A 234 20.00 -8.45 -1.97
N TRP A 235 19.80 -7.15 -2.18
CA TRP A 235 20.22 -6.11 -1.25
C TRP A 235 19.55 -6.29 0.13
N CYS A 236 18.24 -6.53 0.18
CA CYS A 236 17.53 -6.78 1.43
C CYS A 236 17.98 -8.06 2.14
N ILE A 237 18.20 -9.15 1.41
CA ILE A 237 18.69 -10.41 1.98
C ILE A 237 20.05 -10.20 2.63
N ARG A 238 20.99 -9.60 1.90
CA ARG A 238 22.33 -9.30 2.42
C ARG A 238 22.28 -8.40 3.66
N LEU A 239 21.46 -7.36 3.66
CA LEU A 239 21.31 -6.51 4.85
C LEU A 239 20.76 -7.30 6.04
N GLY A 240 19.83 -8.24 5.83
CA GLY A 240 19.39 -9.18 6.85
C GLY A 240 20.55 -9.97 7.45
N GLU A 241 21.41 -10.55 6.60
CA GLU A 241 22.62 -11.28 7.01
C GLU A 241 23.65 -10.39 7.75
N GLU A 242 23.73 -9.12 7.38
CA GLU A 242 24.58 -8.11 8.02
C GLU A 242 23.99 -7.56 9.34
N GLY A 243 22.81 -8.04 9.76
CA GLY A 243 22.18 -7.71 11.03
C GLY A 243 21.21 -6.52 10.97
N LEU A 244 20.54 -6.30 9.84
CA LEU A 244 19.43 -5.36 9.73
C LEU A 244 18.33 -5.71 10.75
N HIS A 245 17.90 -4.71 11.53
CA HIS A 245 16.78 -4.86 12.45
C HIS A 245 15.63 -3.95 12.05
N VAL A 246 14.41 -4.48 12.15
CA VAL A 246 13.17 -3.75 11.88
C VAL A 246 12.25 -3.97 13.06
N ASP A 247 11.76 -2.88 13.65
CA ASP A 247 10.87 -2.93 14.82
C ASP A 247 11.45 -3.85 15.93
N GLU A 248 12.75 -3.69 16.21
CA GLU A 248 13.56 -4.43 17.21
C GLU A 248 13.76 -5.94 16.92
N LYS A 249 13.41 -6.42 15.72
CA LYS A 249 13.57 -7.81 15.32
C LYS A 249 14.55 -7.94 14.14
N PRO A 250 15.36 -9.01 14.06
CA PRO A 250 16.15 -9.30 12.88
C PRO A 250 15.27 -9.40 11.63
N PHE A 251 15.69 -8.75 10.55
CA PHE A 251 15.01 -8.83 9.27
C PHE A 251 15.31 -10.17 8.57
N THR A 252 14.28 -10.85 8.07
CA THR A 252 14.43 -12.04 7.22
C THR A 252 13.27 -12.15 6.22
N LEU A 253 13.57 -12.73 5.06
CA LEU A 253 12.61 -13.13 4.02
C LEU A 253 12.50 -14.65 3.86
N ASP A 254 13.19 -15.43 4.70
CA ASP A 254 13.31 -16.89 4.55
C ASP A 254 11.97 -17.60 4.78
N ASP A 255 11.18 -17.10 5.74
CA ASP A 255 9.82 -17.57 6.06
C ASP A 255 8.73 -16.90 5.20
N ARG A 256 9.11 -16.12 4.19
CA ARG A 256 8.20 -15.32 3.35
C ARG A 256 8.41 -15.52 1.83
N PRO A 257 8.47 -16.76 1.30
CA PRO A 257 8.73 -17.00 -0.12
C PRO A 257 7.70 -16.33 -1.06
N ALA A 258 6.43 -16.24 -0.67
CA ALA A 258 5.40 -15.58 -1.49
C ALA A 258 5.66 -14.06 -1.65
N MET A 259 6.35 -13.42 -0.69
CA MET A 259 6.74 -12.01 -0.77
C MET A 259 7.93 -11.77 -1.72
N HIS A 260 8.71 -12.80 -2.09
CA HIS A 260 9.89 -12.61 -2.96
C HIS A 260 9.49 -11.94 -4.28
N PHE A 261 8.36 -12.34 -4.87
CA PHE A 261 7.80 -11.69 -6.05
C PHE A 261 7.55 -10.20 -5.86
N VAL A 262 7.07 -9.79 -4.69
CA VAL A 262 6.81 -8.37 -4.36
C VAL A 262 8.12 -7.58 -4.29
N TYR A 263 9.19 -8.19 -3.74
CA TYR A 263 10.52 -7.58 -3.71
C TYR A 263 11.13 -7.50 -5.11
N ASP A 264 10.90 -8.49 -5.97
CA ASP A 264 11.38 -8.48 -7.36
C ASP A 264 10.69 -7.41 -8.22
N LEU A 265 9.60 -6.80 -7.73
CA LEU A 265 8.99 -5.69 -8.44
C LEU A 265 9.92 -4.48 -8.47
N ILE A 266 10.70 -4.21 -7.44
CA ILE A 266 11.44 -2.93 -7.39
C ILE A 266 12.50 -2.87 -8.52
N PRO A 267 12.43 -1.85 -9.41
CA PRO A 267 13.30 -1.79 -10.58
C PRO A 267 14.76 -1.58 -10.20
N SER A 268 15.67 -2.19 -10.95
CA SER A 268 17.13 -2.07 -10.77
C SER A 268 17.79 -1.16 -11.79
N THR A 269 17.07 -0.77 -12.85
CA THR A 269 17.52 0.15 -13.90
C THR A 269 16.53 1.31 -14.10
N ALA A 270 17.00 2.43 -14.65
CA ALA A 270 16.15 3.59 -14.91
C ALA A 270 15.12 3.28 -16.00
N GLU A 271 15.49 2.44 -16.97
CA GLU A 271 14.63 1.95 -18.04
C GLU A 271 13.47 1.11 -17.50
N GLU A 272 13.74 0.21 -16.54
CA GLU A 272 12.69 -0.56 -15.86
C GLU A 272 11.76 0.33 -15.01
N ALA A 273 12.30 1.43 -14.48
CA ALA A 273 11.56 2.36 -13.63
C ALA A 273 10.68 3.33 -14.44
N PHE A 274 11.09 3.66 -15.67
CA PHE A 274 10.47 4.72 -16.48
C PHE A 274 8.97 4.52 -16.68
N GLN A 275 8.18 5.47 -16.16
CA GLN A 275 6.71 5.51 -16.21
C GLN A 275 6.01 4.32 -15.53
N ARG A 276 6.74 3.53 -14.76
CA ARG A 276 6.21 2.33 -14.12
C ARG A 276 5.34 2.67 -12.90
N ILE A 277 4.23 1.96 -12.78
CA ILE A 277 3.29 2.07 -11.66
C ILE A 277 3.07 0.67 -11.09
N ASP A 278 3.43 0.51 -9.82
CA ASP A 278 3.23 -0.72 -9.07
C ASP A 278 2.20 -0.48 -7.95
N VAL A 279 1.17 -1.32 -7.91
CA VAL A 279 0.00 -1.19 -7.02
C VAL A 279 -0.17 -2.46 -6.19
N ILE A 280 -0.10 -2.32 -4.87
CA ILE A 280 -0.20 -3.43 -3.92
C ILE A 280 -1.45 -3.26 -3.06
N MET A 281 -2.53 -3.92 -3.48
CA MET A 281 -3.74 -4.04 -2.64
C MET A 281 -3.47 -5.13 -1.60
N LYS A 282 -3.46 -4.79 -0.31
CA LYS A 282 -2.98 -5.68 0.75
C LYS A 282 -3.88 -5.70 1.98
N CYS A 283 -3.78 -6.74 2.79
CA CYS A 283 -4.35 -6.75 4.14
C CYS A 283 -3.49 -5.96 5.14
N THR A 284 -3.90 -5.89 6.40
CA THR A 284 -3.08 -5.25 7.45
C THR A 284 -1.93 -6.16 7.91
N GLN A 285 -0.85 -5.54 8.40
CA GLN A 285 0.26 -6.22 9.10
C GLN A 285 1.05 -7.28 8.31
N VAL A 286 1.23 -7.09 6.99
CA VAL A 286 2.07 -7.97 6.14
C VAL A 286 3.43 -7.36 5.76
N GLY A 287 3.91 -6.39 6.54
CA GLY A 287 5.24 -5.81 6.34
C GLY A 287 5.37 -4.81 5.18
N PHE A 288 4.26 -4.39 4.54
CA PHE A 288 4.29 -3.46 3.40
C PHE A 288 5.10 -2.18 3.67
N THR A 289 4.87 -1.48 4.80
CA THR A 289 5.59 -0.22 5.07
C THR A 289 7.10 -0.44 5.21
N VAL A 290 7.53 -1.60 5.71
CA VAL A 290 8.95 -1.96 5.80
C VAL A 290 9.52 -2.14 4.40
N PHE A 291 8.84 -2.95 3.58
CA PHE A 291 9.16 -3.14 2.17
C PHE A 291 9.27 -1.80 1.43
N GLU A 292 8.28 -0.92 1.58
CA GLU A 292 8.23 0.38 0.91
C GLU A 292 9.39 1.28 1.35
N MET A 293 9.66 1.41 2.66
CA MET A 293 10.77 2.25 3.16
C MET A 293 12.11 1.72 2.66
N MET A 294 12.31 0.41 2.67
CA MET A 294 13.51 -0.23 2.13
C MET A 294 13.63 0.00 0.62
N ALA A 295 12.53 -0.13 -0.13
CA ALA A 295 12.50 0.12 -1.57
C ALA A 295 12.85 1.58 -1.89
N MET A 296 12.32 2.52 -1.11
CA MET A 296 12.62 3.95 -1.27
C MET A 296 14.08 4.26 -0.96
N LEU A 297 14.68 3.62 0.06
CA LEU A 297 16.13 3.70 0.34
C LEU A 297 16.97 3.13 -0.81
N TYR A 298 16.61 1.95 -1.29
CA TYR A 298 17.28 1.31 -2.43
C TYR A 298 17.27 2.21 -3.66
N LEU A 299 16.10 2.72 -4.06
CA LEU A 299 15.94 3.58 -5.24
C LEU A 299 16.70 4.90 -5.09
N ALA A 300 16.72 5.49 -3.89
CA ALA A 300 17.48 6.71 -3.61
C ALA A 300 18.99 6.54 -3.78
N LEU A 301 19.51 5.39 -3.36
CA LEU A 301 20.92 5.03 -3.48
C LEU A 301 21.27 4.64 -4.91
N ARG A 302 20.42 3.82 -5.55
CA ARG A 302 20.62 3.26 -6.89
C ARG A 302 20.59 4.31 -7.98
N PHE A 303 19.70 5.30 -7.86
CA PHE A 303 19.50 6.35 -8.84
C PHE A 303 20.02 7.71 -8.38
N ALA A 304 20.96 7.74 -7.44
CA ALA A 304 21.51 8.99 -6.92
C ALA A 304 22.12 9.86 -8.05
N PRO A 305 21.84 11.18 -8.09
CA PRO A 305 20.91 11.92 -7.23
C PRO A 305 19.44 11.66 -7.59
N ALA A 306 18.63 11.30 -6.60
CA ALA A 306 17.18 11.09 -6.76
C ALA A 306 16.35 11.84 -5.71
N LYS A 307 15.19 12.34 -6.12
CA LYS A 307 14.19 12.95 -5.24
C LYS A 307 13.04 11.98 -4.99
N ILE A 308 12.93 11.51 -3.75
CA ILE A 308 11.94 10.54 -3.32
C ILE A 308 10.83 11.23 -2.55
N GLY A 309 9.59 11.11 -3.00
CA GLY A 309 8.41 11.57 -2.27
C GLY A 309 7.65 10.42 -1.64
N SER A 310 7.62 10.33 -0.30
CA SER A 310 6.75 9.40 0.42
C SER A 310 5.52 10.14 0.95
N PHE A 311 4.34 9.78 0.45
CA PHE A 311 3.08 10.47 0.75
C PHE A 311 2.21 9.65 1.70
N MET A 312 1.74 10.33 2.74
CA MET A 312 0.77 9.82 3.72
C MET A 312 -0.55 10.60 3.65
N PRO A 313 -1.64 10.11 4.24
CA PRO A 313 -2.92 10.83 4.24
C PRO A 313 -2.86 12.17 5.00
N SER A 314 -2.12 12.22 6.11
CA SER A 314 -1.99 13.40 6.97
C SER A 314 -0.54 13.72 7.31
N LYS A 315 -0.30 14.97 7.72
CA LYS A 315 1.02 15.47 8.12
C LYS A 315 1.61 14.70 9.32
N ASP A 316 0.77 14.36 10.30
CA ASP A 316 1.22 13.66 11.51
C ASP A 316 1.66 12.22 11.19
N LEU A 317 0.95 11.54 10.28
CA LEU A 317 1.35 10.23 9.78
C LEU A 317 2.68 10.30 9.01
N ALA A 318 2.88 11.33 8.18
CA ALA A 318 4.15 11.55 7.47
C ALA A 318 5.32 11.78 8.44
N ALA A 319 5.12 12.63 9.44
CA ALA A 319 6.13 12.91 10.47
C ALA A 319 6.45 11.67 11.31
N GLY A 320 5.42 10.92 11.73
CA GLY A 320 5.58 9.68 12.50
C GLY A 320 6.31 8.58 11.72
N LYS A 321 5.98 8.40 10.43
CA LYS A 321 6.67 7.46 9.54
C LYS A 321 8.15 7.80 9.41
N SER A 322 8.47 9.07 9.19
CA SER A 322 9.85 9.56 9.06
C SER A 322 10.65 9.38 10.35
N SER A 323 10.12 9.82 11.50
CA SER A 323 10.87 9.84 12.76
C SER A 323 11.02 8.47 13.41
N ASN A 324 9.94 7.69 13.44
CA ASN A 324 9.90 6.48 14.27
C ASN A 324 10.27 5.24 13.46
N ARG A 325 9.71 5.09 12.26
CA ARG A 325 9.89 3.85 11.47
C ARG A 325 11.07 3.94 10.52
N PHE A 326 11.12 4.99 9.71
CA PHE A 326 12.16 5.16 8.70
C PHE A 326 13.55 5.30 9.35
N MET A 327 13.71 6.19 10.32
CA MET A 327 14.99 6.28 11.05
C MET A 327 15.29 5.09 11.93
N GLY A 328 14.26 4.40 12.46
CA GLY A 328 14.46 3.14 13.16
C GLY A 328 15.21 2.13 12.30
N ILE A 329 14.80 1.97 11.05
CA ILE A 329 15.48 1.13 10.06
C ILE A 329 16.87 1.68 9.72
N VAL A 330 16.97 2.96 9.36
CA VAL A 330 18.24 3.58 8.91
C VAL A 330 19.33 3.45 9.98
N ARG A 331 19.04 3.65 11.26
CA ARG A 331 20.01 3.52 12.36
C ARG A 331 20.63 2.12 12.48
N THR A 332 19.95 1.10 11.97
CA THR A 332 20.44 -0.28 11.96
C THR A 332 21.27 -0.61 10.71
N MET A 333 21.44 0.37 9.81
CA MET A 333 22.23 0.29 8.58
C MET A 333 23.41 1.28 8.66
N PRO A 334 24.55 0.92 9.29
CA PRO A 334 25.60 1.88 9.65
C PRO A 334 26.07 2.77 8.50
N ALA A 335 26.26 2.20 7.30
CA ALA A 335 26.69 2.93 6.12
C ALA A 335 25.65 3.94 5.61
N VAL A 336 24.36 3.58 5.63
CA VAL A 336 23.27 4.50 5.24
C VAL A 336 23.07 5.57 6.31
N HIS A 337 23.16 5.20 7.58
CA HIS A 337 23.04 6.14 8.69
C HIS A 337 24.16 7.20 8.66
N SER A 338 25.42 6.79 8.54
CA SER A 338 26.57 7.70 8.46
C SER A 338 26.36 8.69 7.31
N MET A 339 26.01 8.21 6.11
CA MET A 339 25.71 9.06 4.96
C MET A 339 24.59 10.09 5.21
N MET A 340 23.51 9.68 5.88
CA MET A 340 22.41 10.58 6.22
C MET A 340 22.83 11.66 7.23
N THR A 341 23.69 11.31 8.18
CA THR A 341 24.15 12.22 9.25
C THR A 341 25.32 13.12 8.86
N GLU A 342 26.25 12.65 8.02
CA GLU A 342 27.39 13.43 7.53
C GLU A 342 26.94 14.58 6.62
N THR A 343 25.96 14.31 5.76
CA THR A 343 25.34 15.34 4.91
C THR A 343 24.68 16.47 5.74
N ALA A 344 24.16 16.15 6.93
CA ALA A 344 23.60 17.14 7.85
C ALA A 344 24.69 17.98 8.55
N ALA A 345 25.81 17.34 8.90
CA ALA A 345 26.98 18.00 9.48
C ALA A 345 27.63 19.03 8.53
N GLU A 346 27.70 18.73 7.23
CA GLU A 346 28.19 19.66 6.19
C GLU A 346 27.36 20.96 6.09
N HIS A 347 26.07 20.90 6.49
CA HIS A 347 25.16 22.06 6.50
C HIS A 347 25.08 22.75 7.88
N GLY A 348 26.04 22.50 8.78
CA GLY A 348 26.14 23.16 10.08
C GLY A 348 25.11 22.71 11.12
N LYS A 349 24.45 21.56 10.92
CA LYS A 349 23.50 20.97 11.89
C LYS A 349 23.91 19.52 12.21
N SER A 350 24.44 19.29 13.41
CA SER A 350 24.61 17.93 13.93
C SER A 350 23.23 17.30 14.18
N GLY A 351 22.86 16.26 13.44
CA GLY A 351 21.61 15.51 13.67
C GLY A 351 21.00 14.89 12.41
N GLU A 352 19.85 14.21 12.56
CA GLU A 352 19.20 13.43 11.49
C GLU A 352 18.43 14.27 10.44
N GLY A 353 18.72 15.57 10.34
CA GLY A 353 18.03 16.49 9.43
C GLY A 353 16.62 16.90 9.87
N ASN A 354 15.81 17.42 8.93
CA ASN A 354 14.42 17.79 9.18
C ASN A 354 13.52 16.55 9.09
N VAL A 355 12.57 16.39 10.01
CA VAL A 355 11.62 15.27 10.00
C VAL A 355 10.90 15.11 8.66
N LEU A 356 10.51 16.21 8.00
CA LEU A 356 9.80 16.14 6.72
C LEU A 356 10.74 16.13 5.51
N THR A 357 12.04 16.33 5.71
CA THR A 357 13.03 16.36 4.62
C THR A 357 14.38 15.82 5.10
N ARG A 358 14.78 14.67 4.56
CA ARG A 358 16.04 14.00 4.92
C ARG A 358 16.94 13.87 3.69
N ASN A 359 18.22 14.18 3.83
CA ASN A 359 19.21 14.04 2.76
C ASN A 359 19.97 12.71 2.93
N LEU A 360 20.19 11.99 1.83
CA LEU A 360 20.99 10.77 1.79
C LEU A 360 22.03 10.93 0.67
N GLY A 361 23.21 11.43 1.02
CA GLY A 361 24.21 11.85 0.03
C GLY A 361 23.61 12.91 -0.90
N ASN A 362 23.62 12.66 -2.21
CA ASN A 362 23.05 13.57 -3.21
C ASN A 362 21.54 13.38 -3.45
N SER A 363 20.90 12.43 -2.77
CA SER A 363 19.47 12.14 -2.87
C SER A 363 18.70 12.79 -1.72
N ILE A 364 17.42 13.11 -1.95
CA ILE A 364 16.56 13.80 -0.96
C ILE A 364 15.25 13.03 -0.80
N PHE A 365 14.86 12.81 0.45
CA PHE A 365 13.56 12.27 0.84
C PHE A 365 12.65 13.39 1.31
N TYR A 366 11.45 13.44 0.76
CA TYR A 366 10.35 14.29 1.19
C TYR A 366 9.25 13.42 1.79
N PHE A 367 8.97 13.60 3.08
CA PHE A 367 7.83 12.98 3.74
C PHE A 367 6.66 13.97 3.73
N LEU A 368 5.69 13.72 2.86
CA LEU A 368 4.63 14.66 2.49
C LEU A 368 3.26 14.04 2.72
N TRP A 369 2.21 14.84 2.51
CA TRP A 369 0.84 14.41 2.70
C TRP A 369 -0.10 14.96 1.63
N THR A 370 -1.27 14.34 1.48
CA THR A 370 -2.25 14.69 0.42
C THR A 370 -3.43 15.53 0.92
N SER A 371 -3.67 15.60 2.24
CA SER A 371 -4.75 16.42 2.84
C SER A 371 -4.38 17.91 3.01
N GLY A 372 -5.36 18.81 2.85
CA GLY A 372 -5.20 20.27 3.10
C GLY A 372 -5.13 21.14 1.84
N LYS A 373 -5.29 22.48 2.02
CA LYS A 373 -5.33 23.48 0.93
C LYS A 373 -3.95 23.90 0.41
N THR A 374 -2.90 23.74 1.23
CA THR A 374 -1.50 24.02 0.88
C THR A 374 -0.83 22.70 0.51
N THR A 375 -1.15 22.21 -0.68
CA THR A 375 -0.50 21.04 -1.26
C THR A 375 0.98 21.34 -1.51
N THR A 376 1.81 20.31 -1.35
CA THR A 376 3.27 20.25 -1.47
C THR A 376 3.76 20.42 -2.92
N GLU A 377 3.16 21.39 -3.61
CA GLU A 377 3.17 21.56 -5.06
C GLU A 377 4.49 22.03 -5.67
N SER A 378 5.46 22.42 -4.87
CA SER A 378 6.67 23.07 -5.37
C SER A 378 7.85 22.13 -5.65
N ASN A 379 7.77 20.85 -5.25
CA ASN A 379 8.94 19.97 -5.30
C ASN A 379 8.86 18.98 -6.48
N PRO A 380 9.78 19.04 -7.47
CA PRO A 380 9.89 18.01 -8.49
C PRO A 380 10.37 16.70 -7.86
N MET A 381 9.88 15.57 -8.37
CA MET A 381 10.15 14.22 -7.83
C MET A 381 10.64 13.27 -8.93
N ASP A 382 11.39 12.24 -8.55
CA ASP A 382 11.80 11.15 -9.44
C ASP A 382 11.04 9.85 -9.15
N VAL A 383 10.75 9.64 -7.87
CA VAL A 383 10.09 8.45 -7.34
C VAL A 383 9.03 8.91 -6.35
N VAL A 384 7.83 8.36 -6.45
CA VAL A 384 6.73 8.64 -5.51
C VAL A 384 6.17 7.35 -4.94
N SER A 385 6.06 7.28 -3.61
CA SER A 385 5.30 6.24 -2.90
C SER A 385 4.06 6.82 -2.24
N PHE A 386 2.94 6.10 -2.33
CA PHE A 386 1.70 6.38 -1.61
C PHE A 386 1.36 5.21 -0.70
N ASP A 387 1.28 5.49 0.60
CA ASP A 387 0.90 4.53 1.63
C ASP A 387 -0.45 4.94 2.25
N GLU A 388 -1.25 3.97 2.66
CA GLU A 388 -2.64 4.17 3.11
C GLU A 388 -3.52 4.92 2.09
N VAL A 389 -3.38 4.55 0.81
CA VAL A 389 -4.15 5.08 -0.36
C VAL A 389 -5.66 5.14 -0.13
N GLN A 390 -6.25 4.28 0.72
CA GLN A 390 -7.67 4.32 1.04
C GLN A 390 -8.15 5.59 1.73
N GLU A 391 -7.23 6.33 2.34
CA GLU A 391 -7.52 7.62 2.96
C GLU A 391 -7.14 8.80 2.03
N MET A 392 -6.84 8.53 0.75
CA MET A 392 -6.43 9.52 -0.24
C MET A 392 -7.44 9.67 -1.38
N LYS A 393 -7.60 10.89 -1.88
CA LYS A 393 -8.42 11.16 -3.07
C LYS A 393 -7.61 10.87 -4.34
N ILE A 394 -8.20 10.15 -5.31
CA ILE A 394 -7.57 9.84 -6.60
C ILE A 394 -7.02 11.09 -7.29
N ALA A 395 -7.83 12.15 -7.38
CA ALA A 395 -7.42 13.42 -8.00
C ALA A 395 -6.19 14.07 -7.34
N ALA A 396 -6.01 13.89 -6.03
CA ALA A 396 -4.82 14.39 -5.33
C ALA A 396 -3.57 13.58 -5.71
N MET A 397 -3.70 12.26 -5.84
CA MET A 397 -2.61 11.37 -6.26
C MET A 397 -2.19 11.64 -7.70
N GLU A 398 -3.14 11.77 -8.63
CA GLU A 398 -2.88 12.13 -10.03
C GLU A 398 -2.12 13.45 -10.12
N LYS A 399 -2.57 14.48 -9.39
CA LYS A 399 -1.89 15.77 -9.30
C LYS A 399 -0.46 15.66 -8.76
N THR A 400 -0.22 14.80 -7.77
CA THR A 400 1.13 14.56 -7.22
C THR A 400 2.03 13.86 -8.23
N ARG A 401 1.51 12.92 -9.02
CA ARG A 401 2.29 12.18 -10.02
C ARG A 401 2.80 13.09 -11.15
N GLU A 402 2.07 14.16 -11.49
CA GLU A 402 2.52 15.18 -12.45
C GLU A 402 3.86 15.84 -12.08
N ARG A 403 4.29 15.76 -10.80
CA ARG A 403 5.59 16.27 -10.35
C ARG A 403 6.78 15.49 -10.89
N MET A 404 6.55 14.27 -11.40
CA MET A 404 7.58 13.45 -12.04
C MET A 404 7.67 13.69 -13.55
N SER A 405 6.85 14.57 -14.13
CA SER A 405 6.76 14.78 -15.59
C SER A 405 8.08 15.15 -16.27
N ALA A 406 9.05 15.72 -15.56
CA ALA A 406 10.38 16.05 -16.08
C ALA A 406 11.48 15.04 -15.70
N SER A 407 11.18 14.05 -14.85
CA SER A 407 12.16 13.05 -14.39
C SER A 407 12.46 12.01 -15.48
N ALA A 408 13.68 11.48 -15.48
CA ALA A 408 14.08 10.34 -16.31
C ALA A 408 13.76 8.98 -15.64
N ILE A 409 13.27 8.96 -14.39
CA ILE A 409 12.98 7.74 -13.61
C ILE A 409 11.47 7.49 -13.52
N ARG A 410 10.67 8.48 -13.10
CA ARG A 410 9.18 8.43 -13.07
C ARG A 410 8.56 7.14 -12.50
N TYR A 411 9.02 6.68 -11.34
CA TYR A 411 8.48 5.47 -10.70
C TYR A 411 7.41 5.79 -9.66
N THR A 412 6.28 5.06 -9.71
CA THR A 412 5.21 5.16 -8.70
C THR A 412 4.98 3.83 -7.99
N LEU A 413 4.97 3.84 -6.65
CA LEU A 413 4.55 2.71 -5.81
C LEU A 413 3.32 3.10 -4.99
N MET A 414 2.30 2.24 -4.96
CA MET A 414 1.08 2.44 -4.19
C MET A 414 0.79 1.21 -3.33
N GLY A 415 0.43 1.38 -2.06
CA GLY A 415 -0.06 0.25 -1.27
C GLY A 415 -0.97 0.64 -0.12
N SER A 416 -1.94 -0.24 0.14
CA SER A 416 -3.10 0.10 0.99
C SER A 416 -4.04 -1.10 1.18
N THR A 417 -4.86 -1.07 2.23
CA THR A 417 -6.06 -1.91 2.34
C THR A 417 -7.19 -1.33 1.51
N ALA A 418 -7.88 -2.13 0.70
CA ALA A 418 -9.06 -1.66 -0.02
C ALA A 418 -10.24 -1.42 0.94
N ASN A 419 -10.86 -0.24 0.86
CA ASN A 419 -12.01 0.09 1.71
C ASN A 419 -13.32 -0.25 1.00
N TRP A 420 -13.47 0.23 -0.23
CA TRP A 420 -14.68 0.09 -1.04
C TRP A 420 -14.39 -0.49 -2.43
N PRO A 421 -15.33 -1.25 -3.03
CA PRO A 421 -15.17 -1.69 -4.40
C PRO A 421 -15.15 -0.49 -5.34
N ASP A 422 -14.09 -0.43 -6.13
CA ASP A 422 -13.90 0.49 -7.27
C ASP A 422 -13.57 1.93 -6.85
N GLU A 423 -13.26 2.11 -5.58
CA GLU A 423 -12.65 3.31 -5.05
C GLU A 423 -11.17 3.06 -4.71
N ASP A 424 -10.48 4.11 -4.24
CA ASP A 424 -9.18 4.01 -3.60
C ASP A 424 -8.09 3.20 -4.34
N ILE A 425 -7.45 2.25 -3.65
CA ILE A 425 -6.47 1.31 -4.16
C ILE A 425 -7.13 0.22 -5.01
N HIS A 426 -8.40 -0.14 -4.77
CA HIS A 426 -9.10 -1.13 -5.60
C HIS A 426 -9.28 -0.64 -7.04
N TRP A 427 -9.56 0.65 -7.22
CA TRP A 427 -9.62 1.31 -8.53
C TRP A 427 -8.30 1.17 -9.30
N TRP A 428 -7.17 1.46 -8.64
CA TRP A 428 -5.84 1.29 -9.23
C TRP A 428 -5.51 -0.18 -9.50
N PHE A 429 -5.89 -1.07 -8.58
CA PHE A 429 -5.71 -2.50 -8.73
C PHE A 429 -6.42 -3.04 -9.98
N LYS A 430 -7.68 -2.65 -10.19
CA LYS A 430 -8.47 -3.12 -11.35
C LYS A 430 -7.94 -2.63 -12.69
N LYS A 431 -7.27 -1.48 -12.73
CA LYS A 431 -6.64 -0.96 -13.96
C LYS A 431 -5.33 -1.67 -14.32
N GLY A 432 -4.77 -2.48 -13.42
CA GLY A 432 -3.51 -3.17 -13.62
C GLY A 432 -3.63 -4.66 -13.93
N THR A 433 -2.49 -5.34 -13.83
CA THR A 433 -2.34 -6.77 -14.16
C THR A 433 -3.12 -7.73 -13.26
N GLN A 434 -3.51 -7.29 -12.07
CA GLN A 434 -4.27 -8.05 -11.08
C GLN A 434 -3.65 -9.43 -10.79
N TYR A 435 -2.37 -9.42 -10.41
CA TYR A 435 -1.70 -10.63 -9.91
C TYR A 435 -2.39 -11.14 -8.65
N GLN A 436 -2.72 -12.42 -8.66
CA GLN A 436 -3.22 -13.17 -7.50
C GLN A 436 -2.29 -14.35 -7.23
N PHE A 437 -2.15 -14.72 -5.97
CA PHE A 437 -1.36 -15.89 -5.58
C PHE A 437 -2.21 -17.15 -5.65
N HIS A 438 -1.78 -18.12 -6.45
CA HIS A 438 -2.38 -19.44 -6.55
C HIS A 438 -1.57 -20.42 -5.70
N THR A 439 -2.10 -20.78 -4.54
CA THR A 439 -1.52 -21.80 -3.66
C THR A 439 -1.74 -23.18 -4.28
N ASP A 440 -0.66 -23.94 -4.46
CA ASP A 440 -0.70 -25.28 -5.04
C ASP A 440 -1.06 -26.34 -3.98
N CYS A 441 -2.06 -27.17 -4.27
CA CYS A 441 -2.41 -28.28 -3.38
C CYS A 441 -1.34 -29.39 -3.45
N PRO A 442 -0.79 -29.87 -2.31
CA PRO A 442 0.20 -30.95 -2.32
C PRO A 442 -0.39 -32.30 -2.74
N SER A 443 -1.71 -32.49 -2.64
CA SER A 443 -2.37 -33.77 -2.97
C SER A 443 -2.81 -33.88 -4.43
N CYS A 444 -3.30 -32.79 -5.04
CA CYS A 444 -3.85 -32.81 -6.40
C CYS A 444 -3.23 -31.79 -7.35
N HIS A 445 -2.28 -30.98 -6.88
CA HIS A 445 -1.57 -29.94 -7.64
C HIS A 445 -2.46 -28.88 -8.29
N THR A 446 -3.73 -28.78 -7.87
CA THR A 446 -4.60 -27.68 -8.27
C THR A 446 -4.16 -26.41 -7.57
N GLY A 447 -3.83 -25.37 -8.35
CA GLY A 447 -3.49 -24.04 -7.86
C GLY A 447 -4.75 -23.21 -7.64
N GLN A 448 -4.94 -22.67 -6.44
CA GLN A 448 -6.15 -21.94 -6.06
C GLN A 448 -5.86 -20.63 -5.34
N VAL A 449 -6.72 -19.64 -5.54
CA VAL A 449 -6.70 -18.39 -4.77
C VAL A 449 -7.48 -18.65 -3.47
N LEU A 450 -6.77 -18.89 -2.37
CA LEU A 450 -7.40 -19.35 -1.11
C LEU A 450 -8.49 -18.39 -0.62
N ASP A 451 -8.27 -17.09 -0.73
CA ASP A 451 -9.19 -16.04 -0.31
C ASP A 451 -10.45 -15.92 -1.17
N ASP A 452 -10.48 -16.45 -2.39
CA ASP A 452 -11.71 -16.58 -3.20
C ASP A 452 -12.62 -17.72 -2.71
N HIS A 453 -12.05 -18.69 -2.00
CA HIS A 453 -12.77 -19.85 -1.46
C HIS A 453 -13.04 -19.75 0.04
N PHE A 454 -12.69 -18.64 0.67
CA PHE A 454 -12.96 -18.41 2.09
C PHE A 454 -14.47 -18.26 2.38
N PRO A 455 -15.00 -18.79 3.50
CA PRO A 455 -14.33 -19.56 4.56
C PRO A 455 -14.17 -21.06 4.28
N LYS A 456 -14.69 -21.56 3.14
CA LYS A 456 -14.70 -23.00 2.81
C LYS A 456 -13.31 -23.61 2.61
N CYS A 457 -12.32 -22.78 2.32
CA CYS A 457 -10.91 -23.17 2.25
C CYS A 457 -10.27 -23.42 3.62
N VAL A 458 -11.00 -23.28 4.73
CA VAL A 458 -10.55 -23.62 6.08
C VAL A 458 -11.37 -24.79 6.61
N GLY A 459 -10.69 -25.81 7.14
CA GLY A 459 -11.32 -26.98 7.77
C GLY A 459 -10.75 -27.27 9.14
N PHE A 460 -11.57 -27.85 10.02
CA PHE A 460 -11.12 -28.32 11.34
C PHE A 460 -10.60 -29.76 11.26
N ASP A 461 -9.38 -29.97 11.72
CA ASP A 461 -8.71 -31.27 11.85
C ASP A 461 -8.60 -31.63 13.34
N PRO A 462 -9.41 -32.57 13.86
CA PRO A 462 -9.40 -32.94 15.26
C PRO A 462 -8.09 -33.65 15.69
N THR A 463 -7.28 -34.10 14.74
CA THR A 463 -6.05 -34.87 14.99
C THR A 463 -4.78 -34.04 14.86
N ALA A 464 -4.84 -32.90 14.18
CA ALA A 464 -3.71 -32.01 14.02
C ALA A 464 -3.31 -31.39 15.37
N LEU A 465 -2.01 -31.30 15.63
CA LEU A 465 -1.47 -30.53 16.75
C LEU A 465 -1.82 -29.05 16.59
N ARG A 466 -1.95 -28.36 17.71
CA ARG A 466 -2.14 -26.91 17.73
C ARG A 466 -0.97 -26.19 17.05
N TRP A 467 -1.27 -25.10 16.35
CA TRP A 467 -0.26 -24.25 15.72
C TRP A 467 0.63 -23.53 16.74
N ASN A 468 0.09 -23.24 17.93
CA ASN A 468 0.87 -22.67 19.02
C ASN A 468 1.95 -23.67 19.50
N PRO A 469 3.25 -23.30 19.49
CA PRO A 469 4.33 -24.23 19.85
C PRO A 469 4.19 -24.83 21.26
N ARG A 470 3.74 -24.04 22.25
CA ARG A 470 3.57 -24.52 23.62
C ARG A 470 2.42 -25.53 23.74
N GLU A 471 1.34 -25.32 23.00
CA GLU A 471 0.20 -26.25 22.97
C GLU A 471 0.55 -27.53 22.19
N ALA A 472 1.30 -27.39 21.10
CA ALA A 472 1.83 -28.52 20.33
C ALA A 472 2.75 -29.41 21.20
N GLU A 473 3.69 -28.81 21.94
CA GLU A 473 4.57 -29.51 22.88
C GLU A 473 3.79 -30.21 24.00
N ALA A 474 2.69 -29.61 24.45
CA ALA A 474 1.77 -30.21 25.43
C ALA A 474 0.86 -31.31 24.83
N GLY A 475 1.00 -31.64 23.55
CA GLY A 475 0.22 -32.68 22.87
C GLY A 475 -1.25 -32.32 22.65
N ILE A 476 -1.59 -31.02 22.68
CA ILE A 476 -2.96 -30.56 22.46
C ILE A 476 -3.29 -30.65 20.96
N VAL A 477 -4.39 -31.33 20.65
CA VAL A 477 -4.87 -31.56 19.28
C VAL A 477 -6.16 -30.77 18.97
N GLY A 478 -6.50 -30.69 17.70
CA GLY A 478 -7.69 -30.01 17.18
C GLY A 478 -7.34 -28.65 16.61
N GLU A 479 -6.99 -28.59 15.33
CA GLU A 479 -6.52 -27.38 14.66
C GLU A 479 -7.30 -27.03 13.37
N TYR A 480 -7.43 -25.75 13.06
CA TYR A 480 -7.90 -25.30 11.75
C TYR A 480 -6.74 -25.30 10.75
N ARG A 481 -6.95 -25.91 9.59
CA ARG A 481 -5.97 -26.01 8.49
C ARG A 481 -6.60 -25.56 7.18
N TYR A 482 -5.77 -25.11 6.24
CA TYR A 482 -6.25 -24.81 4.89
C TYR A 482 -6.58 -26.10 4.13
N ARG A 483 -7.57 -26.02 3.25
CA ARG A 483 -8.08 -27.13 2.44
C ARG A 483 -8.21 -26.73 0.99
N CYS A 484 -7.88 -27.67 0.11
CA CYS A 484 -8.12 -27.52 -1.31
C CYS A 484 -9.61 -27.56 -1.64
N HIS A 485 -10.10 -26.58 -2.40
CA HIS A 485 -11.49 -26.53 -2.85
C HIS A 485 -11.86 -27.69 -3.80
N ALA A 486 -10.89 -28.26 -4.52
CA ALA A 486 -11.11 -29.29 -5.53
C ALA A 486 -11.16 -30.71 -4.95
N CYS A 487 -10.20 -31.06 -4.09
CA CYS A 487 -10.08 -32.42 -3.54
C CYS A 487 -10.28 -32.52 -2.02
N GLY A 488 -10.38 -31.40 -1.30
CA GLY A 488 -10.47 -31.36 0.16
C GLY A 488 -9.16 -31.68 0.91
N GLY A 489 -8.07 -31.93 0.18
CA GLY A 489 -6.75 -32.21 0.77
C GLY A 489 -6.19 -31.04 1.56
N TRP A 490 -5.41 -31.33 2.61
CA TRP A 490 -4.83 -30.34 3.50
C TRP A 490 -3.69 -29.55 2.86
N ILE A 491 -3.58 -28.28 3.23
CA ILE A 491 -2.52 -27.37 2.81
C ILE A 491 -1.92 -26.76 4.07
N ASP A 492 -0.68 -27.11 4.37
CA ASP A 492 0.01 -26.66 5.59
C ASP A 492 0.74 -25.34 5.37
N ASP A 493 1.37 -25.15 4.20
CA ASP A 493 2.00 -23.89 3.83
C ASP A 493 1.26 -23.25 2.65
N PRO A 494 0.50 -22.16 2.89
CA PRO A 494 -0.22 -21.46 1.83
C PRO A 494 0.70 -20.67 0.88
N GLN A 495 1.98 -20.51 1.20
CA GLN A 495 2.95 -19.76 0.41
C GLN A 495 3.61 -20.59 -0.71
N ILE A 496 3.32 -21.89 -0.79
CA ILE A 496 3.77 -22.74 -1.89
C ILE A 496 2.80 -22.59 -3.06
N GLY A 497 3.26 -21.95 -4.14
CA GLY A 497 2.41 -21.62 -5.27
C GLY A 497 3.04 -20.64 -6.23
N ARG A 498 2.20 -19.94 -7.00
CA ARG A 498 2.65 -19.03 -8.06
C ARG A 498 1.76 -17.79 -8.19
N TRP A 499 2.38 -16.67 -8.52
CA TRP A 499 1.67 -15.45 -8.90
C TRP A 499 1.19 -15.54 -10.35
N ILE A 500 -0.10 -15.33 -10.58
CA ILE A 500 -0.71 -15.35 -11.92
C ILE A 500 -1.41 -14.01 -12.16
N ALA A 501 -1.06 -13.34 -13.26
CA ALA A 501 -1.75 -12.12 -13.71
C ALA A 501 -3.06 -12.48 -14.41
N LYS A 502 -4.14 -11.80 -14.03
CA LYS A 502 -5.42 -11.89 -14.74
C LYS A 502 -5.41 -11.10 -16.04
N PHE A 503 -4.69 -9.98 -16.09
CA PHE A 503 -4.59 -9.08 -17.25
C PHE A 503 -3.12 -8.75 -17.56
N PRO A 504 -2.32 -9.70 -18.09
CA PRO A 504 -0.87 -9.53 -18.22
C PRO A 504 -0.42 -8.34 -19.07
N GLU A 505 -1.24 -7.90 -20.02
CA GLU A 505 -0.95 -6.78 -20.93
C GLU A 505 -1.26 -5.40 -20.34
N ALA A 506 -1.76 -5.31 -19.10
CA ALA A 506 -2.09 -4.03 -18.48
C ALA A 506 -0.83 -3.20 -18.21
N SER A 507 -0.89 -1.89 -18.48
CA SER A 507 0.26 -0.98 -18.31
C SER A 507 0.63 -0.74 -16.84
N ILE A 508 -0.29 -1.01 -15.91
CA ILE A 508 -0.07 -0.90 -14.47
C ILE A 508 0.17 -2.30 -13.94
N ARG A 509 1.22 -2.49 -13.13
CA ARG A 509 1.39 -3.74 -12.40
C ARG A 509 0.61 -3.64 -11.10
N SER A 510 -0.37 -4.51 -10.94
CA SER A 510 -1.15 -4.56 -9.71
C SER A 510 -1.21 -5.97 -9.15
N LEU A 511 -1.23 -6.10 -7.83
CA LEU A 511 -1.33 -7.38 -7.14
C LEU A 511 -2.19 -7.27 -5.89
N HIS A 512 -2.74 -8.41 -5.47
CA HIS A 512 -3.47 -8.58 -4.22
C HIS A 512 -2.68 -9.46 -3.26
N PHE A 513 -2.38 -8.95 -2.05
CA PHE A 513 -1.64 -9.67 -1.02
C PHE A 513 -2.50 -9.90 0.23
N PRO A 514 -3.12 -11.09 0.38
CA PRO A 514 -3.97 -11.40 1.52
C PRO A 514 -3.17 -11.94 2.72
N GLN A 515 -3.78 -11.93 3.92
CA GLN A 515 -3.09 -12.34 5.15
C GLN A 515 -2.77 -13.84 5.20
N PHE A 516 -3.40 -14.66 4.36
CA PHE A 516 -3.09 -16.09 4.22
C PHE A 516 -1.63 -16.35 3.90
N LEU A 517 -0.96 -15.42 3.23
CA LEU A 517 0.46 -15.54 2.88
C LEU A 517 1.41 -15.10 4.01
N SER A 518 0.87 -14.67 5.16
CA SER A 518 1.68 -14.27 6.31
C SER A 518 2.05 -15.50 7.15
N PRO A 519 3.32 -15.77 7.44
CA PRO A 519 3.73 -16.88 8.31
C PRO A 519 3.36 -16.65 9.78
N THR A 520 2.94 -15.44 10.13
CA THR A 520 2.64 -15.03 11.52
C THR A 520 1.18 -15.20 11.91
N ILE A 521 0.31 -15.65 11.00
CA ILE A 521 -1.13 -15.72 11.23
C ILE A 521 -1.62 -17.13 10.89
N SER A 522 -2.20 -17.79 11.88
CA SER A 522 -2.73 -19.15 11.73
C SER A 522 -4.11 -19.17 11.05
N PRO A 523 -4.48 -20.30 10.39
CA PRO A 523 -5.83 -20.49 9.86
C PRO A 523 -6.91 -20.37 10.95
N ARG A 524 -6.58 -20.75 12.19
CA ARG A 524 -7.44 -20.57 13.36
C ARG A 524 -7.76 -19.12 13.62
N GLU A 525 -6.74 -18.28 13.75
CA GLU A 525 -6.94 -16.85 14.03
C GLU A 525 -7.78 -16.19 12.93
N MET A 526 -7.58 -16.59 11.67
CA MET A 526 -8.41 -16.13 10.55
C MET A 526 -9.87 -16.58 10.67
N TYR A 527 -10.11 -17.86 10.95
CA TYR A 527 -11.45 -18.42 11.02
C TYR A 527 -12.23 -17.95 12.24
N GLU A 528 -11.58 -17.86 13.41
CA GLU A 528 -12.20 -17.33 14.63
C GLU A 528 -12.49 -15.83 14.48
N ALA A 529 -11.56 -15.05 13.90
CA ALA A 529 -11.82 -13.64 13.60
C ALA A 529 -13.00 -13.45 12.62
N TYR A 530 -13.20 -14.36 11.66
CA TYR A 530 -14.36 -14.36 10.78
C TYR A 530 -15.65 -14.71 11.51
N ARG A 531 -15.64 -15.81 12.27
CA ARG A 531 -16.81 -16.31 12.99
C ARG A 531 -17.32 -15.30 14.02
N ASP A 532 -16.39 -14.63 14.70
CA ASP A 532 -16.68 -13.72 15.80
C ASP A 532 -16.74 -12.25 15.36
N ALA A 533 -16.62 -11.98 14.04
CA ALA A 533 -16.66 -10.63 13.49
C ALA A 533 -18.04 -9.98 13.69
N LYS A 534 -18.04 -8.85 14.42
CA LYS A 534 -19.20 -7.93 14.48
C LYS A 534 -19.23 -6.95 13.32
N ASP A 535 -18.07 -6.67 12.73
CA ASP A 535 -17.89 -5.82 11.56
C ASP A 535 -17.23 -6.64 10.45
N MET A 536 -18.08 -7.16 9.55
CA MET A 536 -17.62 -7.96 8.41
C MET A 536 -16.77 -7.15 7.44
N LYS A 537 -17.05 -5.85 7.30
CA LYS A 537 -16.26 -4.98 6.43
C LYS A 537 -14.82 -4.88 6.94
N ASN A 538 -14.64 -4.69 8.24
CA ASN A 538 -13.31 -4.67 8.84
C ASN A 538 -12.56 -6.00 8.64
N PHE A 539 -13.25 -7.14 8.81
CA PHE A 539 -12.66 -8.45 8.55
C PHE A 539 -12.16 -8.56 7.10
N TYR A 540 -13.00 -8.34 6.10
CA TYR A 540 -12.61 -8.46 4.70
C TYR A 540 -11.48 -7.49 4.32
N ASN A 541 -11.60 -6.22 4.72
CA ASN A 541 -10.63 -5.19 4.35
C ASN A 541 -9.27 -5.44 5.05
N ARG A 542 -9.26 -5.77 6.35
CA ARG A 542 -8.03 -5.87 7.14
C ARG A 542 -7.39 -7.25 7.16
N LYS A 543 -8.16 -8.32 7.00
CA LYS A 543 -7.67 -9.71 7.00
C LYS A 543 -7.53 -10.25 5.58
N LEU A 544 -8.58 -10.18 4.77
CA LEU A 544 -8.51 -10.67 3.38
C LEU A 544 -7.83 -9.66 2.44
N GLY A 545 -7.77 -8.38 2.81
CA GLY A 545 -7.25 -7.33 1.93
C GLY A 545 -8.14 -7.06 0.71
N LYS A 546 -9.44 -7.39 0.81
CA LYS A 546 -10.44 -7.21 -0.24
C LYS A 546 -11.43 -6.15 0.17
N PRO A 547 -11.93 -5.33 -0.77
CA PRO A 547 -13.01 -4.42 -0.46
C PRO A 547 -14.28 -5.22 -0.12
N TYR A 548 -15.09 -4.69 0.79
CA TYR A 548 -16.35 -5.30 1.17
C TYR A 548 -17.46 -4.27 1.30
N VAL A 549 -18.61 -4.63 0.74
CA VAL A 549 -19.87 -3.92 0.94
C VAL A 549 -20.78 -4.86 1.70
N ASP A 550 -21.29 -4.39 2.82
CA ASP A 550 -22.28 -5.16 3.56
C ASP A 550 -23.55 -5.31 2.71
N PRO A 551 -24.01 -6.54 2.42
CA PRO A 551 -25.25 -6.76 1.70
C PRO A 551 -26.46 -6.05 2.33
N THR A 552 -26.47 -5.81 3.64
CA THR A 552 -27.53 -5.04 4.32
C THR A 552 -27.54 -3.56 3.94
N GLN A 553 -26.40 -3.02 3.50
CA GLN A 553 -26.28 -1.65 2.99
C GLN A 553 -26.71 -1.53 1.52
N VAL A 554 -26.91 -2.66 0.82
CA VAL A 554 -27.49 -2.69 -0.52
C VAL A 554 -28.98 -3.03 -0.39
N PRO A 555 -29.88 -2.04 -0.40
CA PRO A 555 -31.29 -2.25 -0.05
C PRO A 555 -32.08 -3.07 -1.07
N VAL A 556 -31.53 -3.30 -2.28
CA VAL A 556 -32.19 -4.03 -3.36
C VAL A 556 -31.28 -5.16 -3.85
N ASN A 557 -31.81 -6.37 -3.86
CA ASN A 557 -31.16 -7.55 -4.42
C ASN A 557 -31.97 -8.14 -5.58
N LEU A 558 -31.40 -9.11 -6.29
CA LEU A 558 -32.04 -9.73 -7.45
C LEU A 558 -33.32 -10.50 -7.09
N GLU A 559 -33.41 -11.07 -5.89
CA GLU A 559 -34.61 -11.80 -5.44
C GLU A 559 -35.81 -10.85 -5.27
N MET A 560 -35.60 -9.68 -4.66
CA MET A 560 -36.64 -8.65 -4.54
C MET A 560 -37.12 -8.18 -5.91
N LEU A 561 -36.21 -7.97 -6.86
CA LEU A 561 -36.54 -7.54 -8.22
C LEU A 561 -37.32 -8.61 -8.99
N ALA A 562 -36.93 -9.88 -8.86
CA ALA A 562 -37.66 -11.01 -9.41
C ALA A 562 -39.08 -11.10 -8.82
N ALA A 563 -39.25 -10.86 -7.52
CA ALA A 563 -40.57 -10.83 -6.88
C ALA A 563 -41.45 -9.68 -7.39
N CYS A 564 -40.90 -8.47 -7.54
CA CYS A 564 -41.60 -7.33 -8.14
C CYS A 564 -42.02 -7.58 -9.60
N ALA A 565 -41.18 -8.25 -10.40
CA ALA A 565 -41.50 -8.63 -11.77
C ALA A 565 -42.59 -9.71 -11.81
N ALA A 566 -42.48 -10.75 -10.97
CA ALA A 566 -43.50 -11.79 -10.86
C ALA A 566 -44.88 -11.21 -10.48
N LEU A 567 -44.91 -10.29 -9.52
CA LEU A 567 -46.14 -9.59 -9.14
C LEU A 567 -46.67 -8.69 -10.26
N GLY A 568 -45.80 -7.92 -10.93
CA GLY A 568 -46.21 -7.05 -12.03
C GLY A 568 -46.82 -7.82 -13.19
N MET A 569 -46.21 -8.94 -13.60
CA MET A 569 -46.78 -9.84 -14.60
C MET A 569 -48.15 -10.38 -14.16
N LYS A 570 -48.32 -10.75 -12.88
CA LYS A 570 -49.61 -11.19 -12.33
C LYS A 570 -50.66 -10.07 -12.34
N LEU A 571 -50.24 -8.83 -12.14
CA LEU A 571 -51.10 -7.63 -12.20
C LEU A 571 -51.34 -7.13 -13.64
N GLY A 572 -50.83 -7.82 -14.66
CA GLY A 572 -51.02 -7.46 -16.07
C GLY A 572 -50.14 -6.30 -16.54
N VAL A 573 -49.03 -6.02 -15.86
CA VAL A 573 -48.08 -4.99 -16.29
C VAL A 573 -47.33 -5.47 -17.53
N VAL A 574 -47.33 -4.64 -18.56
CA VAL A 574 -46.66 -4.87 -19.85
C VAL A 574 -45.84 -3.65 -20.23
N TRP A 575 -44.90 -3.85 -21.15
CA TRP A 575 -44.23 -2.73 -21.82
C TRP A 575 -45.21 -2.01 -22.74
N GLU A 576 -45.30 -0.69 -22.62
CA GLU A 576 -46.25 0.12 -23.37
C GLU A 576 -45.54 0.97 -24.41
N GLU A 577 -46.12 1.10 -25.61
CA GLU A 577 -45.60 2.01 -26.64
C GLU A 577 -46.07 3.46 -26.45
N ARG A 578 -47.18 3.66 -25.70
CA ARG A 578 -47.81 4.95 -25.40
C ARG A 578 -48.54 4.84 -24.07
N GLY A 579 -48.70 5.97 -23.39
CA GLY A 579 -49.35 6.04 -22.09
C GLY A 579 -50.11 7.34 -21.88
N ARG A 580 -50.75 7.46 -20.73
CA ARG A 580 -51.40 8.70 -20.28
C ARG A 580 -51.35 8.77 -18.75
N ASP A 581 -51.24 9.98 -18.22
CA ASP A 581 -51.22 10.25 -16.79
C ASP A 581 -50.07 9.49 -16.08
N THR A 582 -48.87 9.62 -16.67
CA THR A 582 -47.65 8.93 -16.25
C THR A 582 -46.66 9.88 -15.58
N TYR A 583 -45.59 9.31 -15.01
CA TYR A 583 -44.51 10.04 -14.35
C TYR A 583 -43.17 9.59 -14.91
N MET A 584 -42.20 10.51 -14.96
CA MET A 584 -40.90 10.26 -15.60
C MET A 584 -39.75 10.72 -14.70
N GLY A 585 -38.67 9.93 -14.67
CA GLY A 585 -37.41 10.30 -14.05
C GLY A 585 -36.27 10.20 -15.07
N ILE A 586 -35.37 11.18 -15.08
CA ILE A 586 -34.25 11.26 -16.02
C ILE A 586 -32.96 11.55 -15.28
N ASP A 587 -32.00 10.65 -15.38
CA ASP A 587 -30.61 10.89 -15.00
C ASP A 587 -29.76 11.14 -16.25
N GLN A 588 -28.97 12.23 -16.25
CA GLN A 588 -28.26 12.71 -17.44
C GLN A 588 -26.74 12.63 -17.31
N MET A 589 -26.05 12.39 -18.43
CA MET A 589 -24.59 12.42 -18.53
C MET A 589 -24.12 12.76 -19.95
N GLY A 590 -23.98 14.04 -20.28
CA GLY A 590 -23.48 14.42 -21.61
C GLY A 590 -24.48 14.09 -22.72
N GLN A 591 -24.06 13.22 -23.63
CA GLN A 591 -24.83 12.70 -24.77
C GLN A 591 -25.68 11.45 -24.41
N PHE A 592 -25.91 11.23 -23.12
CA PHE A 592 -26.61 10.08 -22.59
C PHE A 592 -27.66 10.50 -21.57
N ASN A 593 -28.88 9.94 -21.68
CA ASN A 593 -29.92 10.03 -20.66
C ASN A 593 -30.45 8.63 -20.34
N ALA A 594 -30.53 8.29 -19.05
CA ALA A 594 -31.25 7.12 -18.56
C ALA A 594 -32.68 7.53 -18.18
N VAL A 595 -33.68 6.87 -18.79
CA VAL A 595 -35.10 7.24 -18.65
C VAL A 595 -35.91 6.10 -18.07
N LEU A 596 -36.73 6.39 -17.06
CA LEU A 596 -37.78 5.49 -16.57
C LEU A 596 -39.13 6.21 -16.55
N ILE A 597 -40.19 5.50 -16.97
CA ILE A 597 -41.57 5.98 -16.93
C ILE A 597 -42.43 4.98 -16.17
N ALA A 598 -43.22 5.50 -15.24
CA ALA A 598 -44.20 4.72 -14.49
C ALA A 598 -45.61 5.26 -14.60
N LYS A 599 -46.58 4.37 -14.41
CA LYS A 599 -48.00 4.70 -14.19
C LYS A 599 -48.48 4.13 -12.87
N ARG A 600 -49.54 4.73 -12.31
CA ARG A 600 -50.25 4.18 -11.14
C ARG A 600 -51.29 3.17 -11.61
N LEU A 601 -51.23 1.95 -11.09
CA LEU A 601 -52.29 0.95 -11.29
C LEU A 601 -53.49 1.27 -10.38
N PRO A 602 -54.71 0.79 -10.71
CA PRO A 602 -55.89 0.95 -9.84
C PRO A 602 -55.68 0.38 -8.43
N THR A 603 -54.82 -0.64 -8.31
CA THR A 603 -54.42 -1.26 -7.04
C THR A 603 -53.47 -0.39 -6.20
N GLY A 604 -53.08 0.79 -6.69
CA GLY A 604 -52.14 1.72 -6.05
C GLY A 604 -50.67 1.44 -6.31
N HIS A 605 -50.33 0.33 -7.00
CA HIS A 605 -48.95 -0.02 -7.33
C HIS A 605 -48.36 0.94 -8.37
N MET A 606 -47.04 1.18 -8.28
CA MET A 606 -46.26 1.89 -9.28
C MET A 606 -45.77 0.87 -10.32
N ALA A 607 -46.32 0.92 -11.52
CA ALA A 607 -45.90 0.04 -12.61
C ALA A 607 -44.91 0.76 -13.52
N ILE A 608 -43.70 0.23 -13.66
CA ILE A 608 -42.75 0.68 -14.68
C ILE A 608 -43.24 0.17 -16.03
N ILE A 609 -43.48 1.07 -16.98
CA ILE A 609 -44.06 0.74 -18.29
C ILE A 609 -43.14 1.06 -19.47
N HIS A 610 -42.06 1.80 -19.22
CA HIS A 610 -41.02 2.10 -20.20
C HIS A 610 -39.67 2.33 -19.53
N ALA A 611 -38.61 1.87 -20.18
CA ALA A 611 -37.22 2.12 -19.80
C ALA A 611 -36.41 2.33 -21.09
N GLU A 612 -35.55 3.35 -21.14
CA GLU A 612 -34.77 3.64 -22.34
C GLU A 612 -33.42 4.28 -22.00
N GLU A 613 -32.36 3.79 -22.61
CA GLU A 613 -31.07 4.48 -22.72
C GLU A 613 -31.07 5.36 -23.98
N VAL A 614 -31.02 6.68 -23.81
CA VAL A 614 -31.02 7.60 -24.95
C VAL A 614 -29.59 8.08 -25.22
N TYR A 615 -29.01 7.61 -26.32
CA TYR A 615 -27.72 8.08 -26.83
C TYR A 615 -27.93 8.99 -28.04
N ASP A 616 -27.70 10.29 -27.89
CA ASP A 616 -27.85 11.28 -28.97
C ASP A 616 -26.98 12.52 -28.71
N ALA A 617 -26.76 13.36 -29.73
CA ALA A 617 -26.16 14.68 -29.54
C ALA A 617 -27.09 15.63 -28.75
N ASP A 618 -28.42 15.49 -28.89
CA ASP A 618 -29.43 16.12 -28.03
C ASP A 618 -30.39 15.05 -27.45
N PRO A 619 -30.00 14.35 -26.37
CA PRO A 619 -30.84 13.33 -25.73
C PRO A 619 -32.19 13.87 -25.26
N PHE A 620 -32.27 15.17 -24.93
CA PHE A 620 -33.51 15.80 -24.46
C PHE A 620 -34.55 16.02 -25.56
N ALA A 621 -34.15 16.01 -26.84
CA ALA A 621 -35.10 15.96 -27.95
C ALA A 621 -35.92 14.66 -27.90
N ARG A 622 -35.26 13.52 -27.69
CA ARG A 622 -35.93 12.23 -27.50
C ARG A 622 -36.78 12.21 -26.22
N CYS A 623 -36.28 12.78 -25.11
CA CYS A 623 -37.08 12.90 -23.88
C CYS A 623 -38.37 13.71 -24.10
N SER A 624 -38.35 14.76 -24.94
CA SER A 624 -39.54 15.53 -25.28
C SER A 624 -40.59 14.69 -26.02
N VAL A 625 -40.14 13.84 -26.95
CA VAL A 625 -41.02 12.88 -27.64
C VAL A 625 -41.62 11.88 -26.65
N LEU A 626 -40.84 11.41 -25.67
CA LEU A 626 -41.32 10.49 -24.64
C LEU A 626 -42.35 11.15 -23.71
N LEU A 627 -42.15 12.41 -23.31
CA LEU A 627 -43.13 13.15 -22.50
C LEU A 627 -44.52 13.17 -23.17
N GLU A 628 -44.57 13.54 -24.45
CA GLU A 628 -45.81 13.60 -25.22
C GLU A 628 -46.41 12.20 -25.44
N ARG A 629 -45.57 11.24 -25.84
CA ARG A 629 -45.98 9.86 -26.17
C ARG A 629 -46.61 9.12 -24.98
N TYR A 630 -46.11 9.37 -23.77
CA TYR A 630 -46.59 8.73 -22.55
C TYR A 630 -47.53 9.62 -21.72
N GLY A 631 -47.84 10.83 -22.19
CA GLY A 631 -48.70 11.78 -21.47
C GLY A 631 -48.19 12.04 -20.05
N VAL A 632 -46.89 12.32 -19.94
CA VAL A 632 -46.20 12.52 -18.65
C VAL A 632 -46.71 13.79 -17.98
N ARG A 633 -47.12 13.67 -16.72
CA ARG A 633 -47.65 14.77 -15.90
C ARG A 633 -46.59 15.49 -15.11
N VAL A 634 -45.64 14.72 -14.58
CA VAL A 634 -44.49 15.25 -13.84
C VAL A 634 -43.25 14.47 -14.28
N CYS A 635 -42.22 15.22 -14.66
CA CYS A 635 -40.91 14.72 -14.99
C CYS A 635 -39.89 15.40 -14.09
N VAL A 636 -39.00 14.63 -13.46
CA VAL A 636 -37.89 15.19 -12.68
C VAL A 636 -36.58 14.78 -13.34
N VAL A 637 -35.71 15.76 -13.56
CA VAL A 637 -34.42 15.59 -14.25
C VAL A 637 -33.27 16.10 -13.39
N GLU A 638 -32.18 15.34 -13.35
CA GLU A 638 -30.94 15.80 -12.72
C GLU A 638 -30.38 17.04 -13.43
N THR A 639 -29.93 18.05 -12.67
CA THR A 639 -29.45 19.31 -13.27
C THR A 639 -28.02 19.22 -13.79
N LEU A 640 -27.18 18.36 -13.23
CA LEU A 640 -25.78 18.20 -13.63
C LEU A 640 -25.56 16.90 -14.41
N PRO A 641 -24.55 16.80 -15.29
CA PRO A 641 -23.51 17.80 -15.56
C PRO A 641 -23.93 18.89 -16.56
N ASN A 642 -24.94 18.68 -17.42
CA ASN A 642 -25.34 19.67 -18.44
C ASN A 642 -26.54 20.50 -17.98
N TYR A 643 -26.28 21.47 -17.11
CA TYR A 643 -27.32 22.35 -16.58
C TYR A 643 -28.07 23.12 -17.67
N ASN A 644 -27.35 23.68 -18.65
CA ASN A 644 -27.98 24.47 -19.73
C ASN A 644 -28.96 23.64 -20.56
N ASP A 645 -28.65 22.37 -20.82
CA ASP A 645 -29.46 21.51 -21.67
C ASP A 645 -30.71 21.04 -20.92
N ALA A 646 -30.55 20.66 -19.64
CA ALA A 646 -31.67 20.36 -18.76
C ALA A 646 -32.58 21.57 -18.56
N LYS A 647 -32.02 22.78 -18.40
CA LYS A 647 -32.79 24.03 -18.31
C LYS A 647 -33.56 24.32 -19.58
N ARG A 648 -32.94 24.18 -20.76
CA ARG A 648 -33.65 24.31 -22.05
C ARG A 648 -34.78 23.28 -22.17
N PHE A 649 -34.54 22.04 -21.75
CA PHE A 649 -35.58 21.00 -21.73
C PHE A 649 -36.73 21.35 -20.79
N ALA A 650 -36.45 21.84 -19.58
CA ALA A 650 -37.48 22.27 -18.63
C ALA A 650 -38.30 23.46 -19.17
N ASN A 651 -37.65 24.45 -19.78
CA ASN A 651 -38.32 25.60 -20.37
C ASN A 651 -39.20 25.26 -21.58
N ARG A 652 -38.89 24.16 -22.30
CA ARG A 652 -39.77 23.64 -23.37
C ARG A 652 -41.07 23.03 -22.81
N HIS A 653 -41.06 22.57 -21.57
CA HIS A 653 -42.15 21.82 -20.93
C HIS A 653 -42.53 22.39 -19.55
N PRO A 654 -42.95 23.66 -19.49
CA PRO A 654 -43.20 24.36 -18.23
C PRO A 654 -44.32 23.69 -17.43
N GLY A 655 -44.12 23.54 -16.12
CA GLY A 655 -45.08 22.90 -15.21
C GLY A 655 -45.15 21.37 -15.32
N ILE A 656 -44.41 20.77 -16.25
CA ILE A 656 -44.27 19.31 -16.39
C ILE A 656 -42.88 18.87 -15.93
N VAL A 657 -41.82 19.56 -16.38
CA VAL A 657 -40.43 19.19 -16.07
C VAL A 657 -39.88 20.04 -14.93
N PHE A 658 -39.28 19.36 -13.94
CA PHE A 658 -38.68 19.95 -12.75
C PHE A 658 -37.19 19.61 -12.67
N LEU A 659 -36.38 20.63 -12.40
CA LEU A 659 -34.94 20.54 -12.25
C LEU A 659 -34.58 20.13 -10.82
N ALA A 660 -33.93 18.97 -10.66
CA ALA A 660 -33.49 18.46 -9.37
C ALA A 660 -32.11 18.98 -8.98
N GLY A 661 -31.97 19.47 -7.75
CA GLY A 661 -30.70 19.82 -7.13
C GLY A 661 -30.54 19.16 -5.76
N TYR A 662 -29.31 18.82 -5.40
CA TYR A 662 -29.01 18.20 -4.10
C TYR A 662 -28.74 19.24 -3.02
N GLY A 663 -29.35 19.07 -1.85
CA GLY A 663 -29.13 19.92 -0.68
C GLY A 663 -29.08 19.10 0.60
N ASN A 664 -28.32 19.56 1.60
CA ASN A 664 -28.30 18.93 2.92
C ASN A 664 -29.51 19.44 3.72
N MET A 665 -30.46 18.55 4.05
CA MET A 665 -31.75 18.90 4.64
C MET A 665 -31.93 18.14 5.97
N GLU A 666 -31.96 18.85 7.11
CA GLU A 666 -32.01 18.21 8.44
C GLU A 666 -33.29 17.37 8.62
N SER A 667 -34.48 17.98 8.48
CA SER A 667 -35.77 17.29 8.66
C SER A 667 -36.35 16.77 7.34
N ASP A 668 -36.38 17.61 6.30
CA ASP A 668 -37.19 17.36 5.12
C ASP A 668 -36.47 16.47 4.09
N MET A 669 -37.25 15.80 3.23
CA MET A 669 -36.73 14.99 2.12
C MET A 669 -36.67 15.78 0.81
N LEU A 670 -37.68 16.64 0.57
CA LEU A 670 -37.89 17.37 -0.68
C LEU A 670 -38.38 18.78 -0.36
N ARG A 671 -37.92 19.76 -1.13
CA ARG A 671 -38.46 21.13 -1.14
C ARG A 671 -38.67 21.59 -2.58
N TRP A 672 -39.92 21.83 -2.94
CA TRP A 672 -40.28 22.38 -4.25
C TRP A 672 -39.99 23.87 -4.29
N GLY A 673 -39.36 24.33 -5.37
CA GLY A 673 -39.02 25.74 -5.60
C GLY A 673 -40.04 26.48 -6.45
N ASP A 674 -41.20 25.87 -6.73
CA ASP A 674 -42.25 26.44 -7.57
C ASP A 674 -43.29 27.29 -6.81
N ASP A 675 -43.00 27.61 -5.54
CA ASP A 675 -43.83 28.47 -4.69
C ASP A 675 -43.43 29.95 -4.81
N ARG A 676 -44.40 30.86 -4.79
CA ARG A 676 -44.27 32.25 -5.29
C ARG A 676 -43.03 33.02 -4.76
N ALA A 677 -42.22 33.47 -5.73
CA ALA A 677 -41.09 34.40 -5.69
C ALA A 677 -40.73 35.03 -4.32
N ASN A 678 -39.53 34.66 -3.83
CA ASN A 678 -38.94 35.30 -2.67
C ASN A 678 -38.50 36.75 -2.99
N ARG A 679 -38.35 37.61 -1.97
CA ARG A 679 -38.07 39.07 -2.16
C ARG A 679 -36.81 39.36 -3.00
N SER A 680 -35.88 38.42 -3.10
CA SER A 680 -34.64 38.50 -3.90
C SER A 680 -34.83 38.21 -5.40
N GLU A 681 -35.79 37.36 -5.77
CA GLU A 681 -36.01 36.91 -7.16
C GLU A 681 -36.76 37.94 -8.02
N ARG A 682 -37.37 38.96 -7.38
CA ARG A 682 -37.99 40.10 -8.06
C ARG A 682 -36.99 41.02 -8.78
N ARG A 683 -35.68 40.78 -8.63
CA ARG A 683 -34.59 41.52 -9.28
C ARG A 683 -33.96 40.78 -10.48
N THR A 684 -34.38 39.55 -10.74
CA THR A 684 -33.90 38.72 -11.84
C THR A 684 -34.92 38.76 -12.98
N ASP A 685 -34.46 38.90 -14.22
CA ASP A 685 -35.31 38.87 -15.41
C ASP A 685 -36.07 37.54 -15.50
N ASP A 686 -37.31 37.56 -16.02
CA ASP A 686 -38.19 36.39 -16.05
C ASP A 686 -37.58 35.19 -16.81
N GLU A 687 -36.73 35.44 -17.81
CA GLU A 687 -36.01 34.41 -18.60
C GLU A 687 -34.91 33.69 -17.80
N ASP A 688 -34.39 34.32 -16.74
CA ASP A 688 -33.31 33.78 -15.90
C ASP A 688 -33.82 33.01 -14.67
N ARG A 689 -35.15 32.98 -14.44
CA ARG A 689 -35.75 32.33 -13.27
C ARG A 689 -35.93 30.82 -13.47
N ASP A 690 -35.36 30.02 -12.57
CA ASP A 690 -35.61 28.59 -12.51
C ASP A 690 -36.88 28.28 -11.69
N GLN A 691 -38.05 28.59 -12.27
CA GLN A 691 -39.33 28.48 -11.58
C GLN A 691 -39.69 27.04 -11.18
N TYR A 692 -39.35 26.05 -12.01
CA TYR A 692 -39.71 24.64 -11.79
C TYR A 692 -38.50 23.84 -11.28
N THR A 693 -38.20 23.98 -9.99
CA THR A 693 -37.07 23.31 -9.33
C THR A 693 -37.53 22.46 -8.15
N VAL A 694 -36.72 21.45 -7.80
CA VAL A 694 -36.86 20.66 -6.58
C VAL A 694 -35.49 20.47 -5.93
N THR A 695 -35.36 20.86 -4.67
CA THR A 695 -34.20 20.51 -3.84
C THR A 695 -34.51 19.21 -3.11
N LEU A 696 -33.60 18.23 -3.15
CA LEU A 696 -33.79 16.95 -2.49
C LEU A 696 -32.58 16.48 -1.68
N ASP A 697 -32.87 15.78 -0.58
CA ASP A 697 -31.89 14.96 0.15
C ASP A 697 -31.72 13.64 -0.61
N GLN A 698 -30.53 13.44 -1.18
CA GLN A 698 -30.23 12.30 -2.05
C GLN A 698 -30.39 10.97 -1.32
N TYR A 699 -29.93 10.87 -0.07
CA TYR A 699 -29.97 9.63 0.69
C TYR A 699 -31.40 9.24 1.03
N LYS A 700 -32.17 10.18 1.60
CA LYS A 700 -33.57 9.93 1.99
C LYS A 700 -34.43 9.60 0.77
N SER A 701 -34.22 10.31 -0.35
CA SER A 701 -34.98 10.08 -1.59
C SER A 701 -34.68 8.71 -2.19
N MET A 702 -33.40 8.30 -2.24
CA MET A 702 -33.01 6.97 -2.71
C MET A 702 -33.54 5.86 -1.78
N GLN A 703 -33.50 6.07 -0.46
CA GLN A 703 -34.06 5.15 0.52
C GLN A 703 -35.56 4.91 0.30
N VAL A 704 -36.34 5.97 0.06
CA VAL A 704 -37.78 5.86 -0.22
C VAL A 704 -38.02 5.13 -1.55
N ALA A 705 -37.25 5.44 -2.59
CA ALA A 705 -37.39 4.78 -3.89
C ALA A 705 -37.19 3.27 -3.76
N PHE A 706 -36.08 2.83 -3.16
CA PHE A 706 -35.78 1.41 -2.97
C PHE A 706 -36.70 0.71 -1.97
N ALA A 707 -37.22 1.42 -0.97
CA ALA A 707 -38.25 0.88 -0.08
C ALA A 707 -39.52 0.47 -0.84
N ARG A 708 -39.85 1.08 -1.99
CA ARG A 708 -40.98 0.64 -2.82
C ARG A 708 -40.74 -0.69 -3.51
N ILE A 709 -39.48 -1.02 -3.82
CA ILE A 709 -39.11 -2.33 -4.38
C ILE A 709 -39.20 -3.38 -3.27
N SER A 710 -38.56 -3.14 -2.13
CA SER A 710 -38.57 -4.11 -1.02
C SER A 710 -39.96 -4.36 -0.42
N LYS A 711 -40.88 -3.39 -0.51
CA LYS A 711 -42.28 -3.52 -0.09
C LYS A 711 -43.23 -4.00 -1.20
N LEU A 712 -42.72 -4.38 -2.37
CA LEU A 712 -43.52 -4.81 -3.53
C LEU A 712 -44.55 -3.76 -4.02
N VAL A 713 -44.30 -2.48 -3.77
CA VAL A 713 -45.15 -1.37 -4.23
C VAL A 713 -44.81 -0.99 -5.67
N CYS A 714 -43.52 -1.05 -6.02
CA CYS A 714 -43.06 -0.95 -7.40
C CYS A 714 -43.10 -2.33 -8.05
N VAL A 715 -43.67 -2.41 -9.25
CA VAL A 715 -43.82 -3.66 -10.00
C VAL A 715 -43.33 -3.47 -11.43
N PHE A 716 -42.83 -4.57 -12.01
CA PHE A 716 -42.22 -4.57 -13.33
C PHE A 716 -42.93 -5.54 -14.29
N PRO A 717 -42.94 -5.27 -15.60
CA PRO A 717 -43.35 -6.23 -16.62
C PRO A 717 -42.30 -7.35 -16.75
N ASP A 718 -42.46 -8.22 -17.76
CA ASP A 718 -41.47 -9.25 -18.09
C ASP A 718 -40.06 -8.61 -18.29
N PRO A 719 -39.08 -8.96 -17.43
CA PRO A 719 -37.71 -8.42 -17.51
C PRO A 719 -36.99 -8.68 -18.82
N LYS A 720 -37.43 -9.70 -19.58
CA LYS A 720 -36.78 -10.15 -20.81
C LYS A 720 -37.38 -9.57 -22.08
N ALA A 721 -38.53 -8.91 -21.98
CA ALA A 721 -39.34 -8.57 -23.14
C ALA A 721 -38.93 -7.26 -23.85
N LEU A 722 -38.43 -6.25 -23.12
CA LEU A 722 -38.00 -4.99 -23.74
C LEU A 722 -36.52 -5.09 -24.11
N ILE A 723 -36.27 -5.25 -25.41
CA ILE A 723 -34.92 -5.34 -25.97
C ILE A 723 -34.48 -3.97 -26.49
N GLN A 724 -33.26 -3.57 -26.13
CA GLN A 724 -32.60 -2.39 -26.67
C GLN A 724 -31.16 -2.73 -27.05
N GLU A 725 -30.61 -2.00 -28.02
CA GLU A 725 -29.17 -2.03 -28.31
C GLU A 725 -28.41 -1.33 -27.17
N LEU A 726 -27.61 -2.08 -26.41
CA LEU A 726 -26.84 -1.57 -25.26
C LEU A 726 -25.33 -1.70 -25.52
N THR A 727 -24.53 -0.79 -24.96
CA THR A 727 -23.05 -0.84 -25.00
C THR A 727 -22.44 -1.49 -23.75
N ASP A 728 -21.35 -2.25 -23.90
CA ASP A 728 -20.70 -2.94 -22.77
C ASP A 728 -20.06 -2.02 -21.70
N ASP A 729 -19.52 -0.85 -22.09
CA ASP A 729 -18.85 0.08 -21.15
C ASP A 729 -19.80 1.01 -20.37
N GLY A 730 -21.08 0.65 -20.25
CA GLY A 730 -22.04 1.31 -19.35
C GLY A 730 -22.48 2.70 -19.80
N ASP A 731 -21.56 3.67 -19.89
CA ASP A 731 -21.92 5.10 -19.91
C ASP A 731 -21.07 5.91 -20.91
N ASN A 732 -19.97 5.34 -21.43
CA ASN A 732 -19.01 6.05 -22.30
C ASN A 732 -19.29 5.91 -23.81
N GLY A 733 -20.28 5.10 -24.20
CA GLY A 733 -20.62 4.84 -25.61
C GLY A 733 -19.52 4.14 -26.43
N LYS A 734 -18.42 3.71 -25.79
CA LYS A 734 -17.29 3.01 -26.40
C LYS A 734 -17.43 1.53 -26.05
N GLY A 735 -17.72 0.67 -27.02
CA GLY A 735 -17.84 -0.76 -26.74
C GLY A 735 -18.66 -1.48 -27.78
N GLU A 736 -18.68 -2.80 -27.71
CA GLU A 736 -19.51 -3.62 -28.57
C GLU A 736 -20.99 -3.36 -28.24
N ARG A 737 -21.78 -3.16 -29.30
CA ARG A 737 -23.22 -2.93 -29.21
C ARG A 737 -23.91 -4.27 -29.42
N SER A 738 -24.83 -4.60 -28.51
CA SER A 738 -25.59 -5.84 -28.60
C SER A 738 -27.02 -5.63 -28.11
N LEU A 739 -27.96 -6.31 -28.76
CA LEU A 739 -29.37 -6.31 -28.40
C LEU A 739 -29.57 -7.13 -27.13
N ARG A 740 -30.04 -6.48 -26.06
CA ARG A 740 -30.18 -7.07 -24.73
C ARG A 740 -31.44 -6.61 -24.02
N PRO A 741 -31.99 -7.40 -23.08
CA PRO A 741 -33.10 -6.97 -22.24
C PRO A 741 -32.67 -5.84 -21.29
N ILE A 742 -33.17 -4.63 -21.51
CA ILE A 742 -32.75 -3.45 -20.74
C ILE A 742 -33.11 -3.57 -19.25
N LEU A 743 -34.27 -4.15 -18.92
CA LEU A 743 -34.72 -4.25 -17.55
C LEU A 743 -33.84 -5.22 -16.73
N GLU A 744 -33.63 -6.44 -17.21
CA GLU A 744 -32.82 -7.46 -16.53
C GLU A 744 -31.32 -7.11 -16.52
N GLU A 745 -30.75 -6.74 -17.67
CA GLU A 745 -29.29 -6.60 -17.79
C GLU A 745 -28.76 -5.23 -17.36
N ARG A 746 -29.59 -4.18 -17.41
CA ARG A 746 -29.16 -2.82 -17.09
C ARG A 746 -29.86 -2.25 -15.87
N VAL A 747 -31.18 -2.08 -15.89
CA VAL A 747 -31.93 -1.42 -14.81
C VAL A 747 -31.76 -2.18 -13.49
N PHE A 748 -32.00 -3.49 -13.49
CA PHE A 748 -31.84 -4.33 -12.30
C PHE A 748 -30.39 -4.36 -11.80
N LYS A 749 -29.43 -4.44 -12.72
CA LYS A 749 -28.01 -4.34 -12.39
C LYS A 749 -27.71 -3.03 -11.67
N HIS A 750 -28.18 -1.89 -12.16
CA HIS A 750 -27.94 -0.58 -11.55
C HIS A 750 -28.55 -0.49 -10.13
N PHE A 751 -29.77 -1.01 -9.94
CA PHE A 751 -30.41 -1.06 -8.62
C PHE A 751 -29.59 -1.87 -7.59
N THR A 752 -29.02 -3.01 -7.99
CA THR A 752 -28.17 -3.83 -7.11
C THR A 752 -26.78 -3.24 -6.86
N ARG A 753 -26.43 -2.15 -7.54
CA ARG A 753 -25.11 -1.50 -7.47
C ARG A 753 -25.16 -0.14 -6.80
N THR A 754 -26.16 0.05 -5.94
CA THR A 754 -26.36 1.29 -5.17
C THR A 754 -26.49 0.96 -3.69
N ALA A 755 -25.53 1.42 -2.88
CA ALA A 755 -25.52 1.22 -1.43
C ALA A 755 -25.96 2.48 -0.68
N LEU A 756 -26.65 2.30 0.44
CA LEU A 756 -27.07 3.36 1.35
C LEU A 756 -26.28 3.24 2.65
N ILE A 757 -25.41 4.23 2.89
CA ILE A 757 -24.52 4.23 4.05
C ILE A 757 -24.89 5.35 5.00
N ALA A 758 -25.05 5.00 6.27
CA ALA A 758 -25.13 5.93 7.39
C ALA A 758 -23.97 5.64 8.35
N GLU A 759 -22.91 6.45 8.27
CA GLU A 759 -21.73 6.33 9.13
C GLU A 759 -21.79 7.44 10.20
N ARG A 760 -21.44 7.10 11.45
CA ARG A 760 -21.31 8.09 12.52
C ARG A 760 -19.92 8.72 12.40
N ASP A 761 -19.89 10.03 12.17
CA ASP A 761 -18.65 10.81 12.23
C ASP A 761 -18.25 10.91 13.71
N GLU A 762 -17.11 10.31 14.08
CA GLU A 762 -16.63 10.28 15.47
C GLU A 762 -16.14 11.64 15.95
N GLU A 763 -15.66 12.51 15.05
CA GLU A 763 -15.19 13.86 15.39
C GLU A 763 -16.37 14.83 15.54
N GLU A 764 -17.32 14.80 14.61
CA GLU A 764 -18.47 15.72 14.59
C GLU A 764 -19.67 15.22 15.42
N LYS A 765 -19.65 13.95 15.87
CA LYS A 765 -20.76 13.23 16.50
C LYS A 765 -22.07 13.27 15.68
N LYS A 766 -21.99 13.49 14.37
CA LYS A 766 -23.13 13.54 13.44
C LYS A 766 -23.13 12.32 12.53
N PHE A 767 -24.30 11.84 12.14
CA PHE A 767 -24.41 10.80 11.12
C PHE A 767 -24.23 11.42 9.73
N ARG A 768 -23.19 11.00 9.00
CA ARG A 768 -23.03 11.29 7.57
C ARG A 768 -23.71 10.20 6.78
N ARG A 769 -24.71 10.60 6.00
CA ARG A 769 -25.50 9.72 5.14
C ARG A 769 -25.12 10.00 3.69
N ARG A 770 -24.80 8.95 2.95
CA ARG A 770 -24.43 9.06 1.53
C ARG A 770 -24.92 7.86 0.73
N VAL A 771 -25.27 8.13 -0.52
CA VAL A 771 -25.51 7.10 -1.52
C VAL A 771 -24.16 6.76 -2.16
N VAL A 772 -23.79 5.48 -2.15
CA VAL A 772 -22.51 4.99 -2.70
C VAL A 772 -22.77 4.13 -3.92
N LYS A 773 -22.08 4.44 -5.01
CA LYS A 773 -22.10 3.68 -6.26
C LYS A 773 -21.16 2.48 -6.11
N VAL A 774 -21.66 1.26 -6.32
CA VAL A 774 -20.89 0.02 -6.11
C VAL A 774 -20.40 -0.50 -7.46
N GLY A 775 -19.20 -0.11 -7.86
CA GLY A 775 -18.47 -0.69 -8.98
C GLY A 775 -18.92 -0.39 -10.40
N ILE A 776 -20.03 0.31 -10.58
CA ILE A 776 -20.46 0.93 -11.85
C ILE A 776 -21.14 2.26 -11.52
N ASP A 777 -21.37 3.13 -12.51
CA ASP A 777 -22.25 4.28 -12.34
C ASP A 777 -23.74 3.86 -12.54
N PRO A 778 -24.56 3.80 -11.47
CA PRO A 778 -25.88 3.21 -11.56
C PRO A 778 -26.94 4.24 -12.00
N HIS A 779 -26.84 4.79 -13.22
CA HIS A 779 -27.74 5.84 -13.73
C HIS A 779 -29.24 5.55 -13.54
N PHE A 780 -29.69 4.32 -13.84
CA PHE A 780 -31.09 3.94 -13.61
C PHE A 780 -31.55 4.01 -12.15
N SER A 781 -30.67 3.84 -11.16
CA SER A 781 -31.02 4.07 -9.75
C SER A 781 -31.36 5.52 -9.49
N TYR A 782 -30.59 6.45 -10.06
CA TYR A 782 -30.85 7.88 -9.97
C TYR A 782 -32.09 8.28 -10.76
N ALA A 783 -32.26 7.77 -11.99
CA ALA A 783 -33.49 7.98 -12.76
C ALA A 783 -34.72 7.46 -11.99
N PHE A 784 -34.61 6.32 -11.30
CA PHE A 784 -35.68 5.76 -10.47
C PHE A 784 -35.95 6.60 -9.22
N MET A 785 -34.91 7.13 -8.57
CA MET A 785 -35.07 8.10 -7.47
C MET A 785 -35.84 9.34 -7.94
N LEU A 786 -35.45 9.93 -9.07
CA LEU A 786 -36.11 11.12 -9.62
C LEU A 786 -37.54 10.82 -10.07
N LEU A 787 -37.80 9.65 -10.64
CA LEU A 787 -39.16 9.15 -10.92
C LEU A 787 -40.00 9.07 -9.64
N ASN A 788 -39.42 8.64 -8.52
CA ASN A 788 -40.10 8.62 -7.22
C ASN A 788 -40.37 10.02 -6.67
N VAL A 789 -39.51 11.01 -6.97
CA VAL A 789 -39.79 12.43 -6.66
C VAL A 789 -40.94 12.95 -7.51
N ALA A 790 -40.98 12.62 -8.80
CA ALA A 790 -42.09 12.95 -9.68
C ALA A 790 -43.41 12.34 -9.17
N TRP A 791 -43.37 11.08 -8.77
CA TRP A 791 -44.49 10.38 -8.13
C TRP A 791 -44.94 11.06 -6.83
N ALA A 792 -43.98 11.49 -5.99
CA ALA A 792 -44.28 12.14 -4.72
C ALA A 792 -44.99 13.50 -4.90
N ARG A 793 -44.77 14.20 -6.01
CA ARG A 793 -45.51 15.43 -6.34
C ARG A 793 -47.00 15.18 -6.51
N ALA A 794 -47.37 14.04 -7.09
CA ALA A 794 -48.76 13.72 -7.41
C ALA A 794 -49.46 12.92 -6.30
N HIS A 795 -48.74 12.07 -5.58
CA HIS A 795 -49.32 11.10 -4.65
C HIS A 795 -48.73 11.17 -3.23
N GLY A 796 -47.80 12.08 -2.97
CA GLY A 796 -47.10 12.17 -1.69
C GLY A 796 -46.01 11.10 -1.51
N THR A 797 -45.28 11.22 -0.40
CA THR A 797 -44.14 10.34 -0.06
C THR A 797 -44.56 9.07 0.69
N ALA A 798 -45.80 9.04 1.22
CA ALA A 798 -46.35 7.89 1.93
C ALA A 798 -46.65 6.72 0.96
N SER A 799 -46.46 5.48 1.43
CA SER A 799 -46.58 4.26 0.63
C SER A 799 -47.87 3.50 0.92
N PHE A 800 -49.03 4.17 0.90
CA PHE A 800 -50.32 3.50 1.12
C PHE A 800 -50.89 2.98 -0.19
N LEU A 801 -51.19 1.67 -0.25
CA LEU A 801 -51.97 1.05 -1.33
C LEU A 801 -53.46 1.20 -0.99
N PHE A 802 -54.06 2.33 -1.38
CA PHE A 802 -55.51 2.46 -1.35
C PHE A 802 -56.06 2.16 -2.75
N PRO A 803 -56.94 1.15 -2.92
CA PRO A 803 -57.67 0.96 -4.17
C PRO A 803 -58.58 2.18 -4.39
N ASP A 804 -58.67 2.63 -5.64
CA ASP A 804 -59.72 3.60 -6.02
C ASP A 804 -61.10 2.89 -5.87
N GLU A 805 -62.13 3.61 -5.42
CA GLU A 805 -63.45 3.04 -5.06
C GLU A 805 -64.02 2.10 -6.16
N ALA A 806 -64.59 0.98 -5.71
CA ALA A 806 -64.68 -0.31 -6.39
C ALA A 806 -65.56 -0.41 -7.66
N GLU A 807 -65.11 -1.25 -8.61
CA GLU A 807 -65.96 -2.28 -9.21
C GLU A 807 -65.41 -3.65 -8.80
N GLU A 808 -66.24 -4.46 -8.14
CA GLU A 808 -65.88 -5.78 -7.63
C GLU A 808 -65.61 -6.76 -8.78
N VAL A 809 -64.37 -7.24 -8.87
CA VAL A 809 -64.02 -8.41 -9.69
C VAL A 809 -63.82 -9.60 -8.76
N GLU A 810 -64.73 -10.57 -8.84
CA GLU A 810 -64.63 -11.86 -8.15
C GLU A 810 -63.39 -12.63 -8.64
N VAL A 811 -62.50 -12.99 -7.70
CA VAL A 811 -61.38 -13.90 -7.97
C VAL A 811 -61.73 -15.29 -7.42
N PRO A 812 -61.68 -16.37 -8.22
CA PRO A 812 -61.99 -17.73 -7.76
C PRO A 812 -61.05 -18.21 -6.65
N GLN A 813 -61.63 -18.75 -5.58
CA GLN A 813 -60.90 -19.40 -4.50
C GLN A 813 -60.22 -20.68 -5.01
N GLY A 814 -58.89 -20.65 -5.10
CA GLY A 814 -58.06 -21.80 -5.45
C GLY A 814 -56.65 -21.64 -4.88
N SER A 815 -56.46 -22.10 -3.64
CA SER A 815 -55.22 -22.36 -2.89
C SER A 815 -53.88 -21.85 -3.46
N ILE A 816 -53.36 -20.76 -2.88
CA ILE A 816 -51.92 -20.48 -2.79
C ILE A 816 -51.56 -20.47 -1.31
N ALA A 817 -51.07 -21.61 -0.81
CA ALA A 817 -50.37 -21.67 0.45
C ALA A 817 -48.89 -21.36 0.17
N ILE A 818 -48.49 -20.09 0.33
CA ILE A 818 -47.09 -19.67 0.33
C ILE A 818 -46.80 -19.00 1.68
N ALA A 819 -46.04 -19.74 2.49
CA ALA A 819 -45.20 -19.33 3.62
C ALA A 819 -45.43 -17.92 4.22
N GLN A 820 -46.53 -17.74 4.95
CA GLN A 820 -46.72 -16.66 5.93
C GLN A 820 -46.70 -17.19 7.38
N THR A 821 -45.97 -18.26 7.66
CA THR A 821 -46.09 -18.99 8.94
C THR A 821 -44.78 -19.20 9.68
N ARG A 822 -43.90 -18.19 9.71
CA ARG A 822 -42.74 -18.20 10.64
C ARG A 822 -42.45 -16.91 11.39
N VAL A 823 -43.21 -15.84 11.19
CA VAL A 823 -43.03 -14.57 11.94
C VAL A 823 -44.17 -14.30 12.93
N LEU A 824 -45.36 -14.86 12.71
CA LEU A 824 -46.50 -14.72 13.62
C LEU A 824 -46.59 -15.82 14.70
N ALA A 825 -45.89 -16.95 14.53
CA ALA A 825 -45.86 -18.03 15.52
C ALA A 825 -44.91 -17.72 16.68
N ASP A 826 -43.79 -17.03 16.42
CA ASP A 826 -42.84 -16.65 17.47
C ASP A 826 -43.36 -15.48 18.32
N ILE A 827 -44.11 -14.53 17.73
CA ILE A 827 -44.79 -13.46 18.49
C ILE A 827 -45.85 -14.05 19.45
N LYS A 828 -46.52 -15.13 19.05
CA LYS A 828 -47.52 -15.82 19.89
C LYS A 828 -46.87 -16.70 20.98
N ARG A 829 -45.70 -17.29 20.69
CA ARG A 829 -44.96 -18.13 21.66
C ARG A 829 -44.22 -17.29 22.70
N GLU A 830 -43.82 -16.07 22.37
CA GLU A 830 -43.23 -15.10 23.32
C GLU A 830 -44.26 -14.48 24.28
N THR A 831 -45.57 -14.61 24.01
CA THR A 831 -46.62 -14.10 24.91
C THR A 831 -47.16 -15.13 25.89
N GLU A 832 -46.80 -16.42 25.77
CA GLU A 832 -47.34 -17.49 26.63
C GLU A 832 -46.47 -17.83 27.86
N GLU A 833 -45.27 -17.25 28.00
CA GLU A 833 -44.40 -17.43 29.18
C GLU A 833 -44.27 -16.17 30.07
N ALA A 834 -45.14 -15.19 29.87
CA ALA A 834 -45.21 -14.01 30.74
C ALA A 834 -46.19 -14.24 31.89
N GLY A 835 -45.70 -14.11 33.13
CA GLY A 835 -46.55 -14.08 34.33
C GLY A 835 -47.66 -13.02 34.22
N ALA A 836 -48.65 -13.08 35.12
CA ALA A 836 -49.87 -12.27 35.11
C ALA A 836 -49.68 -10.73 35.17
N GLU A 837 -48.43 -10.27 35.15
CA GLU A 837 -47.99 -8.89 35.17
C GLU A 837 -48.17 -8.22 33.79
N LYS A 838 -48.33 -6.90 33.78
CA LYS A 838 -48.65 -6.11 32.58
C LYS A 838 -47.64 -4.98 32.42
N CYS A 839 -47.35 -4.57 31.18
CA CYS A 839 -46.40 -3.48 30.89
C CYS A 839 -46.62 -2.21 31.71
N ALA A 840 -47.86 -1.88 32.12
CA ALA A 840 -48.14 -0.74 33.00
C ALA A 840 -47.37 -0.78 34.35
N GLY A 841 -47.03 -1.96 34.85
CA GLY A 841 -46.24 -2.13 36.08
C GLY A 841 -44.72 -2.12 35.85
N CYS A 842 -44.25 -1.92 34.62
CA CYS A 842 -42.84 -2.02 34.28
C CYS A 842 -42.11 -0.67 34.44
N ALA A 843 -40.92 -0.67 35.02
CA ALA A 843 -40.07 0.53 35.16
C ALA A 843 -39.77 1.17 33.81
N SER A 844 -39.51 0.36 32.78
CA SER A 844 -39.21 0.80 31.41
C SER A 844 -40.44 1.12 30.54
N PHE A 845 -41.64 1.22 31.11
CA PHE A 845 -42.85 1.65 30.38
C PHE A 845 -43.10 3.14 30.57
N ASP A 846 -43.15 3.90 29.47
CA ASP A 846 -43.54 5.31 29.44
C ASP A 846 -45.07 5.40 29.24
N GLU A 847 -45.75 5.84 30.29
CA GLU A 847 -47.20 5.91 30.36
C GLU A 847 -47.79 7.05 29.52
N GLU A 848 -47.06 8.16 29.33
CA GLU A 848 -47.54 9.28 28.50
C GLU A 848 -47.50 8.93 27.01
N ARG A 849 -46.53 8.13 26.59
CA ARG A 849 -46.31 7.77 25.18
C ARG A 849 -46.86 6.41 24.79
N GLY A 850 -47.25 5.58 25.75
CA GLY A 850 -47.62 4.19 25.50
C GLY A 850 -46.46 3.41 24.86
N TRP A 851 -45.25 3.63 25.37
CA TRP A 851 -44.00 3.22 24.75
C TRP A 851 -43.13 2.43 25.73
N CYS A 852 -42.46 1.38 25.27
CA CYS A 852 -41.47 0.67 26.07
C CYS A 852 -40.09 1.22 25.72
N GLU A 853 -39.42 1.85 26.69
CA GLU A 853 -38.10 2.45 26.49
C GLU A 853 -37.03 1.39 26.21
N GLU A 854 -37.12 0.21 26.86
CA GLU A 854 -36.13 -0.86 26.71
C GLU A 854 -36.20 -1.57 25.36
N ARG A 855 -37.41 -1.72 24.81
CA ARG A 855 -37.65 -2.41 23.52
C ARG A 855 -37.87 -1.46 22.36
N GLU A 856 -37.91 -0.16 22.64
CA GLU A 856 -38.17 0.92 21.67
C GLU A 856 -39.37 0.64 20.76
N VAL A 857 -40.50 0.23 21.34
CA VAL A 857 -41.75 -0.04 20.61
C VAL A 857 -42.98 0.49 21.35
N LEU A 858 -44.05 0.81 20.61
CA LEU A 858 -45.36 1.12 21.18
C LEU A 858 -45.96 -0.12 21.82
N VAL A 859 -46.34 -0.02 23.10
CA VAL A 859 -47.01 -1.09 23.86
C VAL A 859 -48.20 -0.52 24.60
N ARG A 860 -49.30 -1.28 24.67
CA ARG A 860 -50.47 -0.88 25.45
C ARG A 860 -50.20 -1.10 26.94
N PRO A 861 -50.72 -0.28 27.86
CA PRO A 861 -50.60 -0.51 29.30
C PRO A 861 -51.08 -1.91 29.73
N SER A 862 -52.09 -2.45 29.04
CA SER A 862 -52.66 -3.77 29.29
C SER A 862 -51.91 -4.94 28.63
N SER A 863 -50.82 -4.67 27.90
CA SER A 863 -50.02 -5.71 27.25
C SER A 863 -49.37 -6.61 28.31
N PRO A 864 -49.26 -7.93 28.07
CA PRO A 864 -48.53 -8.83 28.96
C PRO A 864 -47.10 -8.35 29.20
N ALA A 865 -46.59 -8.57 30.41
CA ALA A 865 -45.17 -8.38 30.72
C ALA A 865 -44.29 -9.14 29.71
N CYS A 866 -43.11 -8.62 29.41
CA CYS A 866 -42.15 -9.33 28.57
C CYS A 866 -41.00 -9.86 29.42
N ILE A 867 -40.08 -10.62 28.83
CA ILE A 867 -38.94 -11.19 29.57
C ILE A 867 -38.00 -10.13 30.17
N LEU A 868 -38.11 -8.87 29.73
CA LEU A 868 -37.36 -7.71 30.24
C LEU A 868 -38.17 -6.89 31.26
N PHE A 869 -39.30 -7.43 31.73
CA PHE A 869 -40.15 -6.76 32.70
C PHE A 869 -39.41 -6.57 34.03
N MET A 870 -39.39 -5.33 34.51
CA MET A 870 -38.86 -4.95 35.80
C MET A 870 -39.96 -4.23 36.57
N ASP A 871 -40.35 -4.74 37.72
CA ASP A 871 -41.42 -4.14 38.54
C ASP A 871 -41.05 -2.70 38.96
N ARG A 872 -42.04 -1.81 38.97
CA ARG A 872 -41.86 -0.39 39.29
C ARG A 872 -41.62 -0.11 40.76
#